data_AF-A0AAD5VVB6-F1
#
_entry.id   AF-A0AAD5VVB6-F1
#
_cell.length_a   1.000
_cell.length_b   1.000
_cell.length_c   1.000
_cell.angle_alpha   90.00
_cell.angle_beta   90.00
_cell.angle_gamma   90.00
#
_symmetry.space_group_name_H-M   'P 1'
#
loop_
_entity.id
_entity.type
_entity.pdbx_description
1 polymer ?
#
loop_
_entity_poly.entity_id
_entity_poly.type
_entity_poly.pdbx_seq_one_letter_code
_entity_poly.pdbx_strand_id
1 'polypeptide(L)'
;MGKSQKKKSMRRHNPVRVPDTHLPKGLASAEQSSSKKAAILPILQKMESADATERKWACVAVANLIQNDPSTRRLLQGKNVVGALITRLTDSEEEVVAEAVGALRNLCIDGGYDICAEMYNKNILTPLATFVPKVSTVLTQYLSDPKSAPENAQNLVYELADNLITILWCLSETSNKALTAINGIHLVPFLMSFLAARDKLPLGPVVSAAQCLYVLTDDNPPAISDVKSDASYLSCLLEIARPGNIANADANQKDPRIVTLSVLGAGILRNVSPLPPPTVVSLVDLDKDVILPLLQPTISSISISEITAVAQELITAQTTEPQIEKLSLKHVPKSDHKSSAEMELGKIETRLRTVQLALEILTGVCATLPDPEFGPDAEDEMDEPEDEDLENGDEDADDMNMEADGISSDQPSVPSFITSLVNPLVALIQPSSLSFPPLAAPSPHPPTTSALSAVHVTALECLNNVFLSLASSRKPEIAADVVSGMKIWNDVWSALAAVGTQTGLGQERRQDMWEKAVGVLWGIGNVWKGSLEPNEEHISLLIQFCNASSDSKVKTQCIGTLECLAQHPNSIQANRVISEYFISLLPSGSESSSVDTEPLIQAVSALIDIYSDENMPYDVNFRQGQYLHRLVSSVEGVRKAVKNVDRRKEGGRELRLRADEVRENLVAFIKYPRQPFTSVYRTYGPVRPLQLPLTMKDAKSGQPVTLYISYPRFEEDSKQVVTAPDANPPLPIFSQAIKANGFVYVSGNIGSKGFTLVEGGVQAETRAAMENIIKVLKASGTTLDNVVKVNIYLTNFDRDFVLMNEVYLELEKRDVLTCPMGLKSRGKVLGINQSTDTKTRLFFITNSRRKIVMSNVIKQKVFSPEANPPLPVYSQAIISKGFVFVCGNVGHDRNLKLYEGGIKVETRAALENMKKILTAAGTSLENVVKVNIFMANLDEFQAMNEIYAEYFNMDAKPARTCVQVAVLPLKAAVEIECTAVLPV
;
A
#
# COMPACT_ATOMS: atom_id res chain seq x y z
N MET A 1 -8.48 7.35 0.27
CA MET A 1 -8.19 5.91 0.59
C MET A 1 -7.67 5.64 2.03
N GLY A 2 -8.46 5.87 3.09
CA GLY A 2 -8.22 5.25 4.41
C GLY A 2 -7.00 5.68 5.26
N LYS A 3 -5.88 6.12 4.64
CA LYS A 3 -4.64 6.56 5.30
C LYS A 3 -4.93 7.56 6.42
N SER A 4 -4.27 7.38 7.56
CA SER A 4 -4.31 8.32 8.66
C SER A 4 -3.33 9.44 8.39
N GLN A 5 -3.79 10.52 7.75
CA GLN A 5 -3.10 11.80 7.90
C GLN A 5 -3.09 12.21 9.37
N LYS A 6 -2.15 13.09 9.73
CA LYS A 6 -1.97 13.66 11.07
C LYS A 6 -3.25 14.46 11.43
N LYS A 7 -4.27 13.80 11.99
CA LYS A 7 -5.61 14.41 12.14
C LYS A 7 -5.53 15.72 12.93
N LYS A 8 -6.12 16.79 12.40
CA LYS A 8 -6.46 18.06 13.10
C LYS A 8 -7.43 17.90 14.28
N SER A 9 -7.59 16.68 14.80
CA SER A 9 -8.33 16.47 16.03
C SER A 9 -7.66 17.29 17.13
N MET A 10 -8.45 18.11 17.85
CA MET A 10 -8.09 18.81 19.09
C MET A 10 -7.84 17.83 20.26
N ARG A 11 -7.18 16.71 19.94
CA ARG A 11 -6.86 15.54 20.75
C ARG A 11 -5.42 15.09 20.49
N ARG A 12 -4.51 16.02 20.18
CA ARG A 12 -3.13 15.85 20.68
C ARG A 12 -3.21 15.97 22.18
N HIS A 13 -3.48 14.82 22.79
CA HIS A 13 -3.55 14.69 24.23
C HIS A 13 -2.15 14.98 24.73
N ASN A 14 -1.98 15.99 25.59
CA ASN A 14 -0.69 16.31 26.19
C ASN A 14 -0.04 14.99 26.68
N PRO A 15 1.16 14.62 26.18
CA PRO A 15 1.76 13.32 26.48
C PRO A 15 2.09 13.13 27.97
N VAL A 16 2.04 14.18 28.79
CA VAL A 16 2.20 14.10 30.24
C VAL A 16 0.91 13.62 30.94
N ARG A 17 -0.24 13.56 30.25
CA ARG A 17 -1.55 13.31 30.87
C ARG A 17 -1.92 11.83 31.01
N VAL A 18 -2.50 11.51 32.16
CA VAL A 18 -3.37 10.33 32.37
C VAL A 18 -4.83 10.78 32.24
N PRO A 19 -5.67 10.13 31.43
CA PRO A 19 -7.08 10.51 31.31
C PRO A 19 -7.89 10.35 32.62
N ASP A 20 -8.46 11.46 33.11
CA ASP A 20 -9.46 11.50 34.18
C ASP A 20 -10.84 10.92 33.76
N THR A 21 -10.91 10.12 32.68
CA THR A 21 -12.15 9.60 32.08
C THR A 21 -12.84 8.57 32.96
N HIS A 22 -12.09 7.89 33.83
CA HIS A 22 -12.60 6.95 34.83
C HIS A 22 -13.36 7.61 36.00
N LEU A 23 -13.27 8.93 36.16
CA LEU A 23 -13.86 9.63 37.32
C LEU A 23 -15.28 10.13 37.02
N PRO A 24 -16.24 9.92 37.93
CA PRO A 24 -17.62 10.37 37.75
C PRO A 24 -17.73 11.89 37.62
N LYS A 25 -18.50 12.36 36.64
CA LYS A 25 -18.62 13.77 36.27
C LYS A 25 -19.51 14.54 37.25
N GLY A 26 -19.17 15.80 37.51
CA GLY A 26 -20.00 16.76 38.24
C GLY A 26 -19.57 17.05 39.68
N LEU A 27 -19.86 18.27 40.11
CA LEU A 27 -19.47 18.85 41.40
C LEU A 27 -19.92 18.00 42.59
N ALA A 28 -21.16 17.51 42.57
CA ALA A 28 -21.73 16.68 43.64
C ALA A 28 -21.00 15.34 43.82
N SER A 29 -20.46 14.75 42.74
CA SER A 29 -19.71 13.50 42.84
C SER A 29 -18.29 13.74 43.36
N ALA A 30 -17.62 14.79 42.88
CA ALA A 30 -16.33 15.23 43.41
C ALA A 30 -16.41 15.62 44.91
N GLU A 31 -17.53 16.22 45.34
CA GLU A 31 -17.81 16.54 46.74
C GLU A 31 -18.07 15.33 47.64
N GLN A 32 -18.41 14.17 47.07
CA GLN A 32 -18.59 12.91 47.80
C GLN A 32 -17.31 12.07 47.81
N SER A 33 -16.47 12.15 46.77
CA SER A 33 -15.24 11.35 46.67
C SER A 33 -14.00 12.03 47.27
N SER A 34 -13.94 13.36 47.35
CA SER A 34 -12.77 14.07 47.90
C SER A 34 -12.71 14.00 49.42
N SER A 35 -11.66 13.36 49.95
CA SER A 35 -11.35 13.32 51.38
C SER A 35 -10.89 14.68 51.95
N LYS A 36 -10.60 15.67 51.10
CA LYS A 36 -9.99 16.97 51.47
C LYS A 36 -10.97 18.15 51.44
N LYS A 37 -12.28 17.90 51.34
CA LYS A 37 -13.35 18.92 51.26
C LYS A 37 -13.23 20.08 52.25
N ALA A 38 -12.84 19.81 53.49
CA ALA A 38 -12.68 20.82 54.55
C ALA A 38 -11.46 21.74 54.38
N ALA A 39 -10.40 21.29 53.70
CA ALA A 39 -9.15 22.06 53.54
C ALA A 39 -9.21 23.09 52.40
N ILE A 40 -10.14 22.93 51.45
CA ILE A 40 -10.20 23.72 50.22
C ILE A 40 -10.62 25.18 50.47
N LEU A 41 -11.63 25.42 51.32
CA LEU A 41 -12.13 26.79 51.54
C LEU A 41 -11.07 27.69 52.22
N PRO A 42 -10.33 27.25 53.25
CA PRO A 42 -9.22 28.02 53.82
C PRO A 42 -8.08 28.33 52.83
N ILE A 43 -7.79 27.42 51.88
CA ILE A 43 -6.76 27.64 50.86
C ILE A 43 -7.17 28.77 49.91
N LEU A 44 -8.42 28.76 49.43
CA LEU A 44 -8.93 29.83 48.55
C LEU A 44 -8.95 31.19 49.27
N GLN A 45 -9.33 31.22 50.55
CA GLN A 45 -9.30 32.44 51.36
C GLN A 45 -7.87 33.00 51.55
N LYS A 46 -6.89 32.13 51.81
CA LYS A 46 -5.48 32.53 51.93
C LYS A 46 -4.88 33.07 50.63
N MET A 47 -5.37 32.60 49.48
CA MET A 47 -4.97 33.11 48.16
C MET A 47 -5.42 34.57 47.91
N GLU A 48 -6.42 35.05 48.65
CA GLU A 48 -6.91 36.45 48.65
C GLU A 48 -6.38 37.27 49.84
N SER A 49 -5.48 36.71 50.66
CA SER A 49 -4.90 37.40 51.83
C SER A 49 -4.01 38.58 51.43
N ALA A 50 -3.97 39.60 52.27
CA ALA A 50 -3.02 40.71 52.15
C ALA A 50 -1.56 40.26 52.38
N ASP A 51 -1.35 39.18 53.15
CA ASP A 51 -0.02 38.60 53.40
C ASP A 51 0.46 37.78 52.19
N ALA A 52 1.58 38.19 51.61
CA ALA A 52 2.21 37.50 50.49
C ALA A 52 2.65 36.06 50.82
N THR A 53 3.04 35.79 52.06
CA THR A 53 3.45 34.44 52.48
C THR A 53 2.25 33.49 52.51
N GLU A 54 1.06 33.98 52.87
CA GLU A 54 -0.19 33.22 52.78
C GLU A 54 -0.63 33.00 51.33
N ARG A 55 -0.49 34.01 50.45
CA ARG A 55 -0.77 33.86 49.02
C ARG A 55 0.16 32.85 48.36
N LYS A 56 1.47 32.91 48.64
CA LYS A 56 2.47 31.94 48.17
C LYS A 56 2.13 30.53 48.64
N TRP A 57 1.88 30.36 49.94
CA TRP A 57 1.51 29.07 50.53
C TRP A 57 0.22 28.51 49.89
N ALA A 58 -0.77 29.36 49.61
CA ALA A 58 -2.00 28.92 48.95
C ALA A 58 -1.75 28.44 47.51
N CYS A 59 -0.91 29.12 46.73
CA CYS A 59 -0.55 28.69 45.37
C CYS A 59 0.18 27.33 45.38
N VAL A 60 1.17 27.15 46.27
CA VAL A 60 1.88 25.88 46.49
C VAL A 60 0.92 24.77 46.94
N ALA A 61 0.00 25.07 47.87
CA ALA A 61 -0.99 24.11 48.33
C ALA A 61 -1.95 23.68 47.20
N VAL A 62 -2.41 24.62 46.37
CA VAL A 62 -3.22 24.34 45.18
C VAL A 62 -2.45 23.44 44.21
N ALA A 63 -1.21 23.80 43.83
CA ALA A 63 -0.38 23.02 42.92
C ALA A 63 -0.22 21.55 43.37
N ASN A 64 0.12 21.33 44.63
CA ASN A 64 0.26 19.99 45.22
C ASN A 64 -1.07 19.21 45.26
N LEU A 65 -2.21 19.88 45.50
CA LEU A 65 -3.52 19.22 45.51
C LEU A 65 -4.01 18.83 44.11
N ILE A 66 -3.67 19.61 43.09
CA ILE A 66 -4.01 19.32 41.69
C ILE A 66 -3.35 18.04 41.19
N GLN A 67 -2.05 17.86 41.48
CA GLN A 67 -1.28 16.71 41.04
C GLN A 67 -1.72 15.40 41.72
N ASN A 68 -2.01 15.45 43.02
CA ASN A 68 -2.18 14.24 43.84
C ASN A 68 -3.62 13.70 43.96
N ASP A 69 -4.66 14.50 43.68
CA ASP A 69 -6.06 14.06 43.80
C ASP A 69 -6.96 14.70 42.72
N PRO A 70 -7.25 13.96 41.63
CA PRO A 70 -8.17 14.38 40.57
C PRO A 70 -9.59 14.76 41.03
N SER A 71 -10.08 14.22 42.16
CA SER A 71 -11.39 14.61 42.70
C SER A 71 -11.33 15.96 43.42
N THR A 72 -10.26 16.21 44.18
CA THR A 72 -9.97 17.54 44.74
C THR A 72 -9.71 18.57 43.65
N ARG A 73 -9.04 18.19 42.55
CA ARG A 73 -8.87 19.02 41.34
C ARG A 73 -10.22 19.49 40.78
N ARG A 74 -11.19 18.59 40.59
CA ARG A 74 -12.57 18.93 40.16
C ARG A 74 -13.32 19.80 41.17
N LEU A 75 -13.11 19.59 42.46
CA LEU A 75 -13.72 20.39 43.51
C LEU A 75 -13.13 21.82 43.59
N LEU A 76 -11.83 21.99 43.29
CA LEU A 76 -11.17 23.29 43.17
C LEU A 76 -11.64 24.06 41.92
N GLN A 77 -11.78 23.39 40.76
CA GLN A 77 -12.39 23.96 39.55
C GLN A 77 -13.79 24.53 39.85
N GLY A 78 -14.63 23.72 40.51
CA GLY A 78 -15.99 24.11 40.91
C GLY A 78 -16.08 25.33 41.84
N LYS A 79 -14.94 25.77 42.41
CA LYS A 79 -14.80 26.96 43.25
C LYS A 79 -13.95 28.07 42.61
N ASN A 80 -13.85 28.10 41.27
CA ASN A 80 -13.19 29.17 40.50
C ASN A 80 -11.68 29.35 40.84
N VAL A 81 -10.97 28.26 41.19
CA VAL A 81 -9.52 28.30 41.45
C VAL A 81 -8.74 28.91 40.27
N VAL A 82 -9.19 28.67 39.04
CA VAL A 82 -8.58 29.17 37.80
C VAL A 82 -8.57 30.70 37.77
N GLY A 83 -9.70 31.34 38.08
CA GLY A 83 -9.80 32.80 38.10
C GLY A 83 -8.95 33.43 39.21
N ALA A 84 -8.91 32.80 40.39
CA ALA A 84 -8.09 33.26 41.50
C ALA A 84 -6.58 33.22 41.16
N LEU A 85 -6.10 32.12 40.56
CA LEU A 85 -4.70 32.01 40.12
C LEU A 85 -4.35 32.98 38.99
N ILE A 86 -5.24 33.20 38.01
CA ILE A 86 -5.02 34.21 36.95
C ILE A 86 -4.86 35.61 37.56
N THR A 87 -5.61 35.92 38.63
CA THR A 87 -5.51 37.20 39.35
C THR A 87 -4.19 37.36 40.14
N ARG A 88 -3.46 36.26 40.39
CA ARG A 88 -2.11 36.27 40.99
C ARG A 88 -0.99 36.40 39.96
N LEU A 89 -1.28 36.39 38.65
CA LEU A 89 -0.27 36.67 37.61
C LEU A 89 0.20 38.13 37.61
N THR A 90 -0.57 39.04 38.20
CA THR A 90 -0.25 40.47 38.36
C THR A 90 -0.09 40.84 39.84
N ASP A 91 0.40 39.91 40.66
CA ASP A 91 0.72 40.16 42.07
C ASP A 91 1.96 41.07 42.21
N SER A 92 2.13 41.73 43.36
CA SER A 92 3.31 42.58 43.60
C SER A 92 4.59 41.78 43.84
N GLU A 93 4.46 40.55 44.35
CA GLU A 93 5.58 39.70 44.72
C GLU A 93 5.90 38.67 43.63
N GLU A 94 7.12 38.71 43.08
CA GLU A 94 7.52 37.80 41.99
C GLU A 94 7.45 36.32 42.40
N GLU A 95 7.67 35.99 43.67
CA GLU A 95 7.52 34.61 44.16
C GLU A 95 6.06 34.12 44.09
N VAL A 96 5.08 34.99 44.35
CA VAL A 96 3.65 34.62 44.26
C VAL A 96 3.26 34.41 42.80
N VAL A 97 3.79 35.26 41.89
CA VAL A 97 3.59 35.11 40.44
C VAL A 97 4.17 33.78 39.95
N ALA A 98 5.41 33.43 40.34
CA ALA A 98 6.06 32.18 39.92
C ALA A 98 5.26 30.93 40.35
N GLU A 99 4.82 30.87 41.60
CA GLU A 99 4.01 29.76 42.12
C GLU A 99 2.61 29.70 41.48
N ALA A 100 1.99 30.86 41.19
CA ALA A 100 0.73 30.92 40.47
C ALA A 100 0.84 30.42 39.03
N VAL A 101 1.93 30.79 38.33
CA VAL A 101 2.26 30.28 36.99
C VAL A 101 2.50 28.76 37.03
N GLY A 102 3.25 28.25 38.00
CA GLY A 102 3.45 26.81 38.18
C GLY A 102 2.15 26.04 38.47
N ALA A 103 1.28 26.59 39.33
CA ALA A 103 -0.04 26.02 39.61
C ALA A 103 -0.96 26.00 38.37
N LEU A 104 -0.97 27.07 37.57
CA LEU A 104 -1.69 27.15 36.30
C LEU A 104 -1.14 26.15 35.27
N ARG A 105 0.18 26.03 35.14
CA ARG A 105 0.84 25.05 34.28
C ARG A 105 0.44 23.63 34.63
N ASN A 106 0.41 23.28 35.92
CA ASN A 106 -0.12 21.98 36.36
C ASN A 106 -1.60 21.83 35.97
N LEU A 107 -2.46 22.83 36.23
CA LEU A 107 -3.87 22.80 35.81
C LEU A 107 -4.07 22.60 34.30
N CYS A 108 -3.22 23.19 33.45
CA CYS A 108 -3.27 22.98 31.99
C CYS A 108 -2.99 21.52 31.62
N ILE A 109 -1.88 20.96 32.13
CA ILE A 109 -1.43 19.60 31.84
C ILE A 109 -2.46 18.57 32.33
N ASP A 110 -2.87 18.70 33.59
CA ASP A 110 -3.73 17.76 34.28
C ASP A 110 -5.20 17.86 33.84
N GLY A 111 -5.71 19.10 33.75
CA GLY A 111 -7.08 19.40 33.40
C GLY A 111 -7.44 19.12 31.95
N GLY A 112 -6.47 19.32 31.05
CA GLY A 112 -6.67 19.23 29.61
C GLY A 112 -7.61 20.31 29.07
N TYR A 113 -8.25 19.98 27.94
CA TYR A 113 -8.99 20.92 27.10
C TYR A 113 -9.97 21.83 27.85
N ASP A 114 -10.82 21.26 28.71
CA ASP A 114 -11.89 22.02 29.37
C ASP A 114 -11.33 23.13 30.28
N ILE A 115 -10.23 22.89 31.00
CA ILE A 115 -9.57 23.93 31.81
C ILE A 115 -8.85 24.94 30.93
N CYS A 116 -8.12 24.50 29.90
CA CYS A 116 -7.42 25.44 29.03
C CYS A 116 -8.41 26.38 28.30
N ALA A 117 -9.60 25.87 27.93
CA ALA A 117 -10.71 26.70 27.44
C ALA A 117 -11.28 27.65 28.51
N GLU A 118 -11.44 27.21 29.76
CA GLU A 118 -11.82 28.08 30.88
C GLU A 118 -10.79 29.22 31.09
N MET A 119 -9.50 28.90 31.09
CA MET A 119 -8.41 29.88 31.22
C MET A 119 -8.40 30.90 30.08
N TYR A 120 -8.57 30.44 28.84
CA TYR A 120 -8.68 31.31 27.67
C TYR A 120 -9.88 32.27 27.80
N ASN A 121 -11.06 31.75 28.19
CA ASN A 121 -12.26 32.55 28.40
C ASN A 121 -12.13 33.55 29.57
N LYS A 122 -11.25 33.28 30.54
CA LYS A 122 -10.86 34.21 31.63
C LYS A 122 -9.70 35.14 31.25
N ASN A 123 -9.36 35.24 29.96
CA ASN A 123 -8.35 36.14 29.40
C ASN A 123 -6.93 35.93 29.98
N ILE A 124 -6.51 34.68 30.19
CA ILE A 124 -5.16 34.34 30.67
C ILE A 124 -4.03 34.87 29.75
N LEU A 125 -4.29 35.03 28.44
CA LEU A 125 -3.27 35.45 27.49
C LEU A 125 -2.78 36.89 27.71
N THR A 126 -3.64 37.78 28.22
CA THR A 126 -3.26 39.19 28.46
C THR A 126 -2.08 39.31 29.44
N PRO A 127 -2.13 38.76 30.67
CA PRO A 127 -0.95 38.78 31.56
C PRO A 127 0.20 37.94 31.02
N LEU A 128 -0.04 36.75 30.43
CA LEU A 128 1.04 35.89 29.93
C LEU A 128 1.88 36.52 28.81
N ALA A 129 1.24 37.26 27.89
CA ALA A 129 1.95 37.95 26.81
C ALA A 129 2.98 38.97 27.32
N THR A 130 2.80 39.52 28.52
CA THR A 130 3.75 40.47 29.13
C THR A 130 5.06 39.79 29.58
N PHE A 131 5.04 38.49 29.87
CA PHE A 131 6.24 37.76 30.30
C PHE A 131 7.19 37.42 29.15
N VAL A 132 6.67 37.25 27.92
CA VAL A 132 7.49 36.92 26.73
C VAL A 132 8.63 37.95 26.51
N PRO A 133 8.39 39.28 26.42
CA PRO A 133 9.47 40.26 26.27
C PRO A 133 10.35 40.38 27.53
N LYS A 134 9.79 40.18 28.74
CA LYS A 134 10.57 40.18 30.00
C LYS A 134 11.62 39.05 30.00
N VAL A 135 11.20 37.82 29.70
CA VAL A 135 12.09 36.65 29.63
C VAL A 135 13.08 36.79 28.47
N SER A 136 12.64 37.25 27.30
CA SER A 136 13.53 37.49 26.14
C SER A 136 14.69 38.44 26.46
N THR A 137 14.39 39.53 27.18
CA THR A 137 15.39 40.54 27.56
C THR A 137 16.41 39.96 28.54
N VAL A 138 15.95 39.26 29.58
CA VAL A 138 16.82 38.63 30.59
C VAL A 138 17.66 37.51 30.00
N LEU A 139 17.09 36.70 29.10
CA LEU A 139 17.83 35.66 28.37
C LEU A 139 18.96 36.28 27.53
N THR A 140 18.68 37.36 26.80
CA THR A 140 19.68 38.06 25.98
C THR A 140 20.83 38.60 26.85
N GLN A 141 20.51 39.22 28.00
CA GLN A 141 21.51 39.67 28.97
C GLN A 141 22.35 38.50 29.50
N TYR A 142 21.69 37.42 29.95
CA TYR A 142 22.35 36.23 30.50
C TYR A 142 23.29 35.54 29.51
N LEU A 143 22.91 35.46 28.23
CA LEU A 143 23.75 34.88 27.17
C LEU A 143 24.95 35.76 26.78
N SER A 144 24.88 37.07 27.05
CA SER A 144 25.94 38.04 26.76
C SER A 144 26.99 38.13 27.87
N ASP A 145 26.57 38.25 29.14
CA ASP A 145 27.42 38.10 30.32
C ASP A 145 26.57 37.57 31.50
N PRO A 146 26.76 36.30 31.92
CA PRO A 146 26.06 35.70 33.06
C PRO A 146 26.27 36.44 34.40
N LYS A 147 27.30 37.29 34.53
CA LYS A 147 27.56 38.10 35.73
C LYS A 147 26.83 39.44 35.73
N SER A 148 26.39 39.91 34.55
CA SER A 148 25.61 41.14 34.38
C SER A 148 24.11 40.91 34.58
N ALA A 149 23.67 39.64 34.53
CA ALA A 149 22.29 39.26 34.68
C ALA A 149 21.78 39.42 36.13
N PRO A 150 20.49 39.68 36.34
CA PRO A 150 19.86 39.70 37.67
C PRO A 150 20.17 38.45 38.52
N GLU A 151 20.26 38.58 39.84
CA GLU A 151 20.47 37.42 40.74
C GLU A 151 19.36 36.36 40.61
N ASN A 152 18.14 36.75 40.25
CA ASN A 152 17.00 35.87 39.98
C ASN A 152 16.94 35.36 38.53
N ALA A 153 17.89 35.70 37.65
CA ALA A 153 17.83 35.38 36.22
C ALA A 153 17.75 33.88 35.94
N GLN A 154 18.38 33.03 36.76
CA GLN A 154 18.26 31.57 36.62
C GLN A 154 16.82 31.11 36.83
N ASN A 155 16.15 31.52 37.90
CA ASN A 155 14.75 31.14 38.14
C ASN A 155 13.82 31.69 37.04
N LEU A 156 14.10 32.91 36.55
CA LEU A 156 13.28 33.56 35.53
C LEU A 156 13.45 32.96 34.13
N VAL A 157 14.67 32.49 33.78
CA VAL A 157 14.98 31.87 32.49
C VAL A 157 14.78 30.35 32.50
N TYR A 158 14.85 29.69 33.66
CA TYR A 158 14.73 28.22 33.77
C TYR A 158 13.34 27.77 34.18
N GLU A 159 12.75 28.35 35.24
CA GLU A 159 11.47 27.86 35.79
C GLU A 159 10.28 28.65 35.22
N LEU A 160 10.35 29.99 35.22
CA LEU A 160 9.25 30.81 34.70
C LEU A 160 9.08 30.61 33.18
N ALA A 161 10.19 30.51 32.44
CA ALA A 161 10.16 30.26 31.00
C ALA A 161 9.55 28.89 30.65
N ASP A 162 9.96 27.80 31.31
CA ASP A 162 9.40 26.45 31.08
C ASP A 162 7.89 26.44 31.30
N ASN A 163 7.44 27.03 32.41
CA ASN A 163 6.03 27.08 32.73
C ASN A 163 5.22 27.96 31.76
N LEU A 164 5.75 29.13 31.38
CA LEU A 164 5.14 30.03 30.40
C LEU A 164 4.98 29.34 29.03
N ILE A 165 6.04 28.74 28.52
CA ILE A 165 6.05 28.03 27.23
C ILE A 165 5.05 26.86 27.28
N THR A 166 5.03 26.10 28.37
CA THR A 166 4.11 24.96 28.55
C THR A 166 2.64 25.39 28.58
N ILE A 167 2.30 26.52 29.22
CA ILE A 167 0.93 27.05 29.22
C ILE A 167 0.54 27.53 27.82
N LEU A 168 1.40 28.29 27.14
CA LEU A 168 1.13 28.78 25.78
C LEU A 168 0.97 27.63 24.78
N TRP A 169 1.79 26.59 24.88
CA TRP A 169 1.62 25.34 24.13
C TRP A 169 0.25 24.70 24.42
N CYS A 170 -0.09 24.42 25.68
CA CYS A 170 -1.38 23.80 26.04
C CYS A 170 -2.59 24.63 25.59
N LEU A 171 -2.48 25.97 25.59
CA LEU A 171 -3.53 26.86 25.10
C LEU A 171 -3.67 26.83 23.57
N SER A 172 -2.57 26.67 22.83
CA SER A 172 -2.57 26.58 21.36
C SER A 172 -3.33 25.36 20.85
N GLU A 173 -3.29 24.24 21.57
CA GLU A 173 -4.00 23.00 21.24
C GLU A 173 -5.50 23.03 21.58
N THR A 174 -6.00 24.12 22.19
CA THR A 174 -7.43 24.21 22.53
C THR A 174 -8.29 24.45 21.31
N SER A 175 -8.20 25.64 20.70
CA SER A 175 -9.18 26.08 19.70
C SER A 175 -8.52 27.01 18.71
N ASN A 176 -9.04 27.04 17.49
CA ASN A 176 -8.56 27.95 16.44
C ASN A 176 -8.59 29.43 16.90
N LYS A 177 -9.52 29.81 17.79
CA LYS A 177 -9.56 31.15 18.41
C LYS A 177 -8.34 31.41 19.30
N ALA A 178 -8.00 30.46 20.18
CA ALA A 178 -6.84 30.57 21.04
C ALA A 178 -5.52 30.52 20.26
N LEU A 179 -5.42 29.65 19.24
CA LEU A 179 -4.28 29.60 18.32
C LEU A 179 -4.08 30.93 17.59
N THR A 180 -5.16 31.53 17.07
CA THR A 180 -5.10 32.86 16.41
C THR A 180 -4.63 33.95 17.38
N ALA A 181 -5.10 33.93 18.64
CA ALA A 181 -4.66 34.87 19.66
C ALA A 181 -3.17 34.68 20.03
N ILE A 182 -2.67 33.45 20.05
CA ILE A 182 -1.26 33.12 20.32
C ILE A 182 -0.36 33.51 19.14
N ASN A 183 -0.81 33.34 17.89
CA ASN A 183 -0.08 33.82 16.71
C ASN A 183 0.18 35.34 16.81
N GLY A 184 -0.76 36.13 17.36
CA GLY A 184 -0.60 37.56 17.61
C GLY A 184 0.42 37.94 18.70
N ILE A 185 0.97 36.97 19.44
CA ILE A 185 2.06 37.18 20.43
C ILE A 185 3.45 37.13 19.74
N HIS A 186 3.53 36.65 18.49
CA HIS A 186 4.78 36.44 17.74
C HIS A 186 5.78 35.55 18.50
N LEU A 187 5.34 34.35 18.87
CA LEU A 187 6.11 33.46 19.76
C LEU A 187 7.33 32.79 19.09
N VAL A 188 7.39 32.71 17.75
CA VAL A 188 8.45 31.95 17.03
C VAL A 188 9.87 32.44 17.35
N PRO A 189 10.21 33.74 17.26
CA PRO A 189 11.55 34.23 17.63
C PRO A 189 11.92 33.95 19.09
N PHE A 190 10.94 34.01 20.00
CA PHE A 190 11.15 33.68 21.42
C PHE A 190 11.54 32.21 21.58
N LEU A 191 10.81 31.27 20.97
CA LEU A 191 11.13 29.84 21.06
C LEU A 191 12.48 29.51 20.39
N MET A 192 12.76 30.12 19.23
CA MET A 192 14.03 29.94 18.52
C MET A 192 15.23 30.43 19.31
N SER A 193 15.09 31.43 20.19
CA SER A 193 16.18 31.90 21.05
C SER A 193 16.67 30.82 22.04
N PHE A 194 15.78 29.99 22.57
CA PHE A 194 16.15 28.84 23.42
C PHE A 194 16.82 27.72 22.61
N LEU A 195 16.34 27.45 21.39
CA LEU A 195 16.89 26.43 20.48
C LEU A 195 18.30 26.79 20.00
N ALA A 196 18.54 28.08 19.69
CA ALA A 196 19.86 28.59 19.31
C ALA A 196 20.85 28.60 20.50
N ALA A 197 20.35 28.75 21.73
CA ALA A 197 21.16 28.78 22.95
C ALA A 197 21.23 27.42 23.70
N ARG A 198 20.82 26.32 23.05
CA ARG A 198 20.70 24.97 23.62
C ARG A 198 21.91 24.50 24.43
N ASP A 199 23.13 24.83 24.01
CA ASP A 199 24.38 24.39 24.66
C ASP A 199 24.72 25.19 25.93
N LYS A 200 23.99 26.27 26.20
CA LYS A 200 24.18 27.19 27.35
C LYS A 200 23.00 27.18 28.33
N LEU A 201 21.94 26.43 28.05
CA LEU A 201 20.69 26.42 28.80
C LEU A 201 20.35 25.01 29.29
N PRO A 202 19.57 24.87 30.38
CA PRO A 202 19.08 23.56 30.80
C PRO A 202 18.12 22.97 29.76
N LEU A 203 18.19 21.64 29.58
CA LEU A 203 17.41 20.92 28.56
C LEU A 203 15.88 21.05 28.70
N GLY A 204 15.36 21.34 29.90
CA GLY A 204 13.91 21.49 30.15
C GLY A 204 13.26 22.57 29.28
N PRO A 205 13.57 23.86 29.51
CA PRO A 205 13.08 24.97 28.68
C PRO A 205 13.34 24.80 27.18
N VAL A 206 14.50 24.23 26.80
CA VAL A 206 14.86 24.01 25.39
C VAL A 206 13.94 22.97 24.74
N VAL A 207 13.65 21.86 25.42
CA VAL A 207 12.70 20.84 24.93
C VAL A 207 11.26 21.37 24.93
N SER A 208 10.86 22.11 25.96
CA SER A 208 9.54 22.77 25.99
C SER A 208 9.37 23.77 24.85
N ALA A 209 10.43 24.53 24.52
CA ALA A 209 10.45 25.44 23.37
C ALA A 209 10.32 24.68 22.04
N ALA A 210 11.07 23.58 21.88
CA ALA A 210 10.99 22.70 20.72
C ALA A 210 9.58 22.08 20.57
N GLN A 211 8.98 21.62 21.66
CA GLN A 211 7.66 21.00 21.71
C GLN A 211 6.56 21.99 21.35
N CYS A 212 6.64 23.20 21.89
CA CYS A 212 5.75 24.31 21.55
C CYS A 212 5.87 24.67 20.06
N LEU A 213 7.09 24.80 19.53
CA LEU A 213 7.33 25.13 18.12
C LEU A 213 6.87 24.02 17.16
N TYR A 214 7.04 22.75 17.53
CA TYR A 214 6.54 21.60 16.76
C TYR A 214 5.01 21.59 16.65
N VAL A 215 4.30 22.00 17.69
CA VAL A 215 2.83 22.14 17.65
C VAL A 215 2.40 23.42 16.93
N LEU A 216 3.10 24.54 17.15
CA LEU A 216 2.78 25.80 16.46
C LEU A 216 3.07 25.76 14.96
N THR A 217 3.99 24.94 14.46
CA THR A 217 4.29 24.79 13.02
C THR A 217 3.36 23.80 12.31
N ASP A 218 2.49 23.10 13.03
CA ASP A 218 1.60 22.08 12.48
C ASP A 218 0.34 22.70 11.86
N ASP A 219 0.22 22.64 10.52
CA ASP A 219 -0.91 23.18 9.74
C ASP A 219 -1.32 24.63 10.08
N ASN A 220 -0.36 25.45 10.52
CA ASN A 220 -0.55 26.84 10.96
C ASN A 220 0.33 27.80 10.14
N PRO A 221 -0.17 28.33 9.01
CA PRO A 221 0.63 29.10 8.06
C PRO A 221 1.41 30.29 8.64
N PRO A 222 0.90 31.08 9.62
CA PRO A 222 1.67 32.17 10.23
C PRO A 222 3.00 31.70 10.85
N ALA A 223 2.99 30.67 11.70
CA ALA A 223 4.20 30.17 12.35
C ALA A 223 5.13 29.46 11.36
N ILE A 224 4.59 28.77 10.35
CA ILE A 224 5.37 28.20 9.25
C ILE A 224 6.10 29.30 8.48
N SER A 225 5.42 30.41 8.18
CA SER A 225 6.00 31.58 7.51
C SER A 225 7.09 32.24 8.34
N ASP A 226 6.84 32.45 9.64
CA ASP A 226 7.84 33.01 10.56
C ASP A 226 9.12 32.16 10.59
N VAL A 227 9.00 30.83 10.68
CA VAL A 227 10.17 29.91 10.65
C VAL A 227 10.88 29.93 9.30
N LYS A 228 10.15 30.03 8.17
CA LYS A 228 10.75 30.13 6.82
C LYS A 228 11.44 31.47 6.56
N SER A 229 11.07 32.53 7.28
CA SER A 229 11.58 33.89 7.03
C SER A 229 13.06 34.07 7.42
N ASP A 230 13.59 33.23 8.31
CA ASP A 230 14.97 33.31 8.81
C ASP A 230 15.75 32.01 8.52
N ALA A 231 16.73 32.10 7.62
CA ALA A 231 17.60 30.98 7.25
C ALA A 231 18.46 30.45 8.42
N SER A 232 18.71 31.26 9.45
CA SER A 232 19.40 30.81 10.67
C SER A 232 18.55 29.83 11.48
N TYR A 233 17.23 29.97 11.46
CA TYR A 233 16.32 29.05 12.15
C TYR A 233 16.33 27.68 11.49
N LEU A 234 16.22 27.64 10.15
CA LEU A 234 16.31 26.39 9.37
C LEU A 234 17.66 25.68 9.58
N SER A 235 18.76 26.45 9.63
CA SER A 235 20.10 25.92 9.87
C SER A 235 20.24 25.34 11.29
N CYS A 236 19.75 26.06 12.31
CA CYS A 236 19.72 25.61 13.70
C CYS A 236 18.90 24.32 13.89
N LEU A 237 17.71 24.24 13.27
CA LEU A 237 16.87 23.05 13.30
C LEU A 237 17.53 21.85 12.60
N LEU A 238 18.25 22.06 11.50
CA LEU A 238 19.02 21.00 10.82
C LEU A 238 20.17 20.47 11.69
N GLU A 239 20.89 21.34 12.39
CA GLU A 239 21.93 20.91 13.35
C GLU A 239 21.34 20.08 14.48
N ILE A 240 20.18 20.47 15.02
CA ILE A 240 19.47 19.74 16.07
C ILE A 240 19.01 18.36 15.57
N ALA A 241 18.51 18.27 14.34
CA ALA A 241 17.99 17.03 13.76
C ALA A 241 19.07 16.03 13.29
N ARG A 242 20.35 16.46 13.16
CA ARG A 242 21.40 15.62 12.57
C ARG A 242 21.85 14.47 13.49
N PRO A 243 21.89 13.20 13.00
CA PRO A 243 22.28 12.03 13.81
C PRO A 243 23.68 12.10 14.45
N GLY A 244 24.61 12.87 13.90
CA GLY A 244 25.99 12.97 14.40
C GLY A 244 26.11 13.45 15.85
N ASN A 245 25.16 14.28 16.32
CA ASN A 245 25.11 14.72 17.72
C ASN A 245 24.77 13.58 18.70
N ILE A 246 24.13 12.51 18.22
CA ILE A 246 23.78 11.34 19.04
C ILE A 246 24.99 10.41 19.19
N ALA A 247 25.86 10.31 18.17
CA ALA A 247 27.02 9.41 18.16
C ALA A 247 28.18 9.88 19.05
N ASN A 248 28.43 11.20 19.15
CA ASN A 248 29.62 11.76 19.81
C ASN A 248 29.53 11.91 21.34
N ALA A 249 28.41 11.57 21.97
CA ALA A 249 28.24 11.64 23.43
C ALA A 249 28.43 10.25 24.09
N ASP A 250 29.00 10.22 25.29
CA ASP A 250 29.30 8.97 26.01
C ASP A 250 28.07 8.11 26.34
N ALA A 251 28.22 6.79 26.23
CA ALA A 251 27.11 5.84 26.27
C ALA A 251 26.42 5.68 27.65
N ASN A 252 27.06 6.10 28.75
CA ASN A 252 26.60 5.80 30.12
C ASN A 252 25.81 6.93 30.82
N GLN A 253 25.66 8.13 30.23
CA GLN A 253 25.02 9.28 30.91
C GLN A 253 24.21 10.20 29.97
N LYS A 254 23.44 9.67 29.01
CA LYS A 254 22.57 10.50 28.16
C LYS A 254 21.21 10.73 28.83
N ASP A 255 20.92 12.00 29.10
CA ASP A 255 19.58 12.46 29.40
C ASP A 255 18.66 12.15 28.20
N PRO A 256 17.55 11.40 28.37
CA PRO A 256 16.69 11.00 27.25
C PRO A 256 16.11 12.20 26.48
N ARG A 257 16.03 13.38 27.12
CA ARG A 257 15.56 14.64 26.53
C ARG A 257 16.37 15.12 25.32
N ILE A 258 17.64 14.71 25.19
CA ILE A 258 18.50 15.07 24.04
C ILE A 258 17.97 14.43 22.75
N VAL A 259 17.52 13.17 22.83
CA VAL A 259 16.92 12.46 21.69
C VAL A 259 15.55 13.09 21.36
N THR A 260 14.75 13.43 22.39
CA THR A 260 13.49 14.16 22.21
C THR A 260 13.68 15.47 21.44
N LEU A 261 14.67 16.28 21.81
CA LEU A 261 15.01 17.53 21.12
C LEU A 261 15.35 17.30 19.64
N SER A 262 16.14 16.27 19.34
CA SER A 262 16.55 15.91 17.98
C SER A 262 15.34 15.52 17.12
N VAL A 263 14.46 14.67 17.67
CA VAL A 263 13.21 14.23 17.02
C VAL A 263 12.25 15.40 16.79
N LEU A 264 12.14 16.33 17.75
CA LEU A 264 11.35 17.56 17.59
C LEU A 264 11.91 18.45 16.47
N GLY A 265 13.23 18.64 16.39
CA GLY A 265 13.86 19.38 15.30
C GLY A 265 13.53 18.82 13.91
N ALA A 266 13.61 17.49 13.77
CA ALA A 266 13.20 16.78 12.55
C ALA A 266 11.70 16.95 12.24
N GLY A 267 10.84 16.88 13.25
CA GLY A 267 9.40 17.10 13.12
C GLY A 267 9.05 18.54 12.68
N ILE A 268 9.72 19.55 13.22
CA ILE A 268 9.54 20.96 12.84
C ILE A 268 9.97 21.17 11.37
N LEU A 269 11.16 20.69 10.98
CA LEU A 269 11.63 20.76 9.59
C LEU A 269 10.64 20.14 8.61
N ARG A 270 10.04 19.01 9.00
CA ARG A 270 9.02 18.33 8.21
C ARG A 270 7.73 19.14 8.08
N ASN A 271 7.23 19.70 9.19
CA ASN A 271 6.04 20.57 9.19
C ASN A 271 6.22 21.80 8.28
N VAL A 272 7.44 22.35 8.18
CA VAL A 272 7.75 23.51 7.33
C VAL A 272 8.23 23.14 5.91
N SER A 273 8.15 21.87 5.48
CA SER A 273 8.44 21.50 4.10
C SER A 273 7.39 22.08 3.13
N PRO A 274 7.72 22.44 1.86
CA PRO A 274 9.06 22.53 1.27
C PRO A 274 9.83 23.76 1.75
N LEU A 275 11.16 23.64 1.82
CA LEU A 275 12.05 24.69 2.31
C LEU A 275 12.40 25.72 1.23
N PRO A 276 12.53 27.02 1.56
CA PRO A 276 12.81 28.06 0.57
C PRO A 276 14.27 27.99 0.04
N PRO A 277 14.49 28.08 -1.28
CA PRO A 277 15.82 28.36 -1.84
C PRO A 277 16.21 29.84 -1.59
N PRO A 278 17.51 30.19 -1.56
CA PRO A 278 18.69 29.40 -1.91
C PRO A 278 19.41 28.81 -0.67
N THR A 279 18.67 28.41 0.36
CA THR A 279 19.27 27.86 1.58
C THR A 279 19.94 26.51 1.31
N VAL A 280 21.15 26.23 1.84
CA VAL A 280 21.83 24.92 1.68
C VAL A 280 20.95 23.74 2.13
N VAL A 281 20.02 23.99 3.06
CA VAL A 281 19.03 23.03 3.55
C VAL A 281 18.02 22.59 2.46
N SER A 282 17.76 23.40 1.42
CA SER A 282 16.82 23.06 0.34
C SER A 282 17.38 22.02 -0.65
N LEU A 283 18.66 21.65 -0.55
CA LEU A 283 19.31 20.61 -1.34
C LEU A 283 19.27 19.22 -0.68
N VAL A 284 18.73 19.12 0.54
CA VAL A 284 18.70 17.88 1.35
C VAL A 284 17.34 17.19 1.20
N ASP A 285 17.33 15.89 0.92
CA ASP A 285 16.11 15.09 0.98
C ASP A 285 15.77 14.85 2.45
N LEU A 286 14.95 15.73 3.04
CA LEU A 286 14.66 15.72 4.48
C LEU A 286 14.19 14.34 4.97
N ASP A 287 13.34 13.66 4.20
CA ASP A 287 12.79 12.36 4.59
C ASP A 287 13.88 11.27 4.57
N LYS A 288 14.74 11.22 3.54
CA LYS A 288 15.80 10.20 3.41
C LYS A 288 17.08 10.49 4.21
N ASP A 289 17.54 11.73 4.23
CA ASP A 289 18.88 12.10 4.74
C ASP A 289 18.87 12.49 6.23
N VAL A 290 17.71 12.92 6.75
CA VAL A 290 17.59 13.44 8.12
C VAL A 290 16.58 12.65 8.94
N ILE A 291 15.34 12.53 8.45
CA ILE A 291 14.23 12.02 9.25
C ILE A 291 14.32 10.50 9.42
N LEU A 292 14.33 9.70 8.35
CA LEU A 292 14.41 8.24 8.47
C LEU A 292 15.69 7.76 9.23
N PRO A 293 16.90 8.30 8.98
CA PRO A 293 18.11 7.94 9.71
C PRO A 293 18.09 8.29 11.21
N LEU A 294 17.29 9.29 11.62
CA LEU A 294 17.08 9.65 13.02
C LEU A 294 15.98 8.79 13.68
N LEU A 295 14.85 8.63 13.00
CA LEU A 295 13.67 7.98 13.57
C LEU A 295 13.87 6.47 13.69
N GLN A 296 14.46 5.79 12.70
CA GLN A 296 14.60 4.32 12.73
C GLN A 296 15.43 3.83 13.94
N PRO A 297 16.63 4.35 14.24
CA PRO A 297 17.37 3.96 15.45
C PRO A 297 16.65 4.34 16.74
N THR A 298 15.92 5.47 16.75
CA THR A 298 15.14 5.91 17.91
C THR A 298 14.01 4.93 18.22
N ILE A 299 13.26 4.50 17.20
CA ILE A 299 12.18 3.50 17.31
C ILE A 299 12.73 2.14 17.76
N SER A 300 13.88 1.72 17.24
CA SER A 300 14.57 0.48 17.65
C SER A 300 15.32 0.59 19.00
N SER A 301 15.34 1.74 19.67
CA SER A 301 16.08 1.94 20.93
C SER A 301 15.37 1.41 22.19
N ILE A 302 14.16 0.85 22.03
CA ILE A 302 13.36 0.29 23.12
C ILE A 302 12.91 -1.14 22.82
N SER A 303 12.87 -1.95 23.86
CA SER A 303 12.21 -3.26 23.88
C SER A 303 11.08 -3.21 24.90
N ILE A 304 9.86 -3.51 24.48
CA ILE A 304 8.66 -3.43 25.34
C ILE A 304 8.77 -4.39 26.54
N SER A 305 9.34 -5.58 26.33
CA SER A 305 9.52 -6.59 27.37
C SER A 305 10.53 -6.14 28.44
N GLU A 306 11.66 -5.57 28.02
CA GLU A 306 12.70 -5.04 28.92
C GLU A 306 12.18 -3.85 29.71
N ILE A 307 11.56 -2.87 29.05
CA ILE A 307 10.98 -1.70 29.72
C ILE A 307 9.89 -2.12 30.71
N THR A 308 9.03 -3.07 30.35
CA THR A 308 8.00 -3.57 31.27
C THR A 308 8.62 -4.23 32.49
N ALA A 309 9.66 -5.06 32.32
CA ALA A 309 10.33 -5.74 33.43
C ALA A 309 10.95 -4.73 34.42
N VAL A 310 11.72 -3.76 33.92
CA VAL A 310 12.35 -2.73 34.76
C VAL A 310 11.31 -1.84 35.43
N ALA A 311 10.27 -1.41 34.70
CA ALA A 311 9.19 -0.62 35.29
C ALA A 311 8.48 -1.40 36.41
N GLN A 312 8.19 -2.68 36.21
CA GLN A 312 7.53 -3.52 37.21
C GLN A 312 8.37 -3.68 38.49
N GLU A 313 9.69 -3.81 38.37
CA GLU A 313 10.63 -3.85 39.51
C GLU A 313 10.62 -2.52 40.28
N LEU A 314 10.69 -1.38 39.58
CA LEU A 314 10.65 -0.04 40.19
C LEU A 314 9.32 0.26 40.89
N ILE A 315 8.19 -0.18 40.33
CA ILE A 315 6.85 -0.03 40.93
C ILE A 315 6.75 -0.85 42.24
N THR A 316 7.33 -2.06 42.27
CA THR A 316 7.40 -2.88 43.49
C THR A 316 8.34 -2.26 44.53
N ALA A 317 9.44 -1.63 44.12
CA ALA A 317 10.31 -0.89 45.04
C ALA A 317 9.56 0.27 45.71
N GLN A 318 8.84 1.10 44.94
CA GLN A 318 8.05 2.22 45.47
C GLN A 318 6.98 1.80 46.47
N THR A 319 6.27 0.70 46.22
CA THR A 319 5.23 0.19 47.14
C THR A 319 5.79 -0.30 48.48
N THR A 320 7.12 -0.41 48.60
CA THR A 320 7.83 -0.77 49.84
C THR A 320 8.39 0.45 50.59
N GLU A 321 8.44 1.64 49.96
CA GLU A 321 8.84 2.89 50.63
C GLU A 321 7.68 3.44 51.50
N PRO A 322 7.94 3.94 52.72
CA PRO A 322 6.89 4.54 53.55
C PRO A 322 6.40 5.84 52.92
N GLN A 323 5.12 5.90 52.53
CA GLN A 323 4.53 7.14 52.00
C GLN A 323 4.70 8.28 53.00
N ILE A 324 5.06 9.46 52.49
CA ILE A 324 5.19 10.69 53.29
C ILE A 324 3.78 11.20 53.63
N GLU A 325 3.14 10.54 54.60
CA GLU A 325 1.92 11.02 55.22
C GLU A 325 2.19 12.31 56.02
N LYS A 326 2.03 13.46 55.35
CA LYS A 326 1.18 14.59 55.76
C LYS A 326 1.66 15.88 55.10
N LEU A 327 0.73 16.56 54.42
CA LEU A 327 0.77 18.02 54.26
C LEU A 327 0.75 18.66 55.66
N SER A 328 1.92 18.88 56.24
CA SER A 328 2.06 19.60 57.50
C SER A 328 1.69 21.06 57.28
N LEU A 329 0.57 21.50 57.84
CA LEU A 329 0.12 22.90 57.84
C LEU A 329 1.12 23.87 58.53
N LYS A 330 2.24 23.38 59.08
CA LYS A 330 3.26 24.16 59.80
C LYS A 330 4.56 24.39 59.01
N HIS A 331 4.76 23.71 57.89
CA HIS A 331 5.97 23.85 57.07
C HIS A 331 5.61 24.03 55.60
N VAL A 332 6.39 24.85 54.88
CA VAL A 332 6.24 25.00 53.43
C VAL A 332 6.58 23.66 52.77
N PRO A 333 5.64 23.00 52.06
CA PRO A 333 5.96 21.81 51.31
C PRO A 333 6.92 22.18 50.17
N LYS A 334 8.08 21.51 50.10
CA LYS A 334 8.92 21.58 48.89
C LYS A 334 8.34 20.64 47.84
N SER A 335 8.32 21.10 46.59
CA SER A 335 7.67 20.44 45.45
C SER A 335 8.33 19.14 44.99
N ASP A 336 9.65 18.97 45.18
CA ASP A 336 10.45 18.03 44.38
C ASP A 336 11.23 16.97 45.18
N HIS A 337 10.68 16.46 46.29
CA HIS A 337 11.20 15.22 46.89
C HIS A 337 10.66 13.98 46.15
N LYS A 338 11.15 13.78 44.93
CA LYS A 338 10.93 12.52 44.19
C LYS A 338 11.87 11.43 44.68
N SER A 339 11.34 10.21 44.84
CA SER A 339 12.15 9.04 45.20
C SER A 339 13.07 8.62 44.05
N SER A 340 14.13 7.85 44.34
CA SER A 340 15.03 7.39 43.28
C SER A 340 14.29 6.52 42.25
N ALA A 341 13.26 5.77 42.66
CA ALA A 341 12.47 4.96 41.76
C ALA A 341 11.50 5.80 40.91
N GLU A 342 10.94 6.88 41.46
CA GLU A 342 10.15 7.87 40.69
C GLU A 342 10.98 8.56 39.60
N MET A 343 12.25 8.88 39.88
CA MET A 343 13.14 9.47 38.87
C MET A 343 13.47 8.49 37.73
N GLU A 344 13.70 7.21 38.01
CA GLU A 344 13.95 6.21 36.97
C GLU A 344 12.69 5.88 36.14
N LEU A 345 11.51 5.79 36.77
CA LEU A 345 10.25 5.67 36.03
C LEU A 345 9.99 6.88 35.11
N GLY A 346 10.28 8.10 35.59
CA GLY A 346 10.19 9.31 34.75
C GLY A 346 11.14 9.30 33.54
N LYS A 347 12.32 8.69 33.65
CA LYS A 347 13.22 8.48 32.49
C LYS A 347 12.66 7.45 31.52
N ILE A 348 12.08 6.35 32.00
CA ILE A 348 11.40 5.34 31.17
C ILE A 348 10.25 5.98 30.39
N GLU A 349 9.43 6.79 31.05
CA GLU A 349 8.32 7.52 30.42
C GLU A 349 8.80 8.51 29.37
N THR A 350 9.88 9.25 29.64
CA THR A 350 10.49 10.16 28.67
C THR A 350 10.99 9.41 27.43
N ARG A 351 11.58 8.21 27.59
CA ARG A 351 11.99 7.34 26.47
C ARG A 351 10.78 6.86 25.65
N LEU A 352 9.74 6.35 26.32
CA LEU A 352 8.50 5.89 25.67
C LEU A 352 7.81 7.03 24.89
N ARG A 353 7.71 8.23 25.46
CA ARG A 353 7.15 9.40 24.76
C ARG A 353 8.01 9.89 23.61
N THR A 354 9.33 9.77 23.70
CA THR A 354 10.24 10.07 22.57
C THR A 354 10.01 9.11 21.40
N VAL A 355 9.80 7.82 21.68
CA VAL A 355 9.45 6.84 20.64
C VAL A 355 8.04 7.07 20.09
N GLN A 356 7.05 7.39 20.92
CA GLN A 356 5.72 7.80 20.46
C GLN A 356 5.80 8.99 19.50
N LEU A 357 6.55 10.05 19.83
CA LEU A 357 6.74 11.21 18.96
C LEU A 357 7.42 10.83 17.63
N ALA A 358 8.43 9.96 17.68
CA ALA A 358 9.07 9.44 16.48
C ALA A 358 8.08 8.67 15.58
N LEU A 359 7.19 7.87 16.17
CA LEU A 359 6.12 7.17 15.46
C LEU A 359 5.07 8.12 14.88
N GLU A 360 4.71 9.20 15.57
CA GLU A 360 3.78 10.22 15.06
C GLU A 360 4.34 10.97 13.83
N ILE A 361 5.62 11.34 13.86
CA ILE A 361 6.29 11.97 12.71
C ILE A 361 6.38 10.98 11.54
N LEU A 362 6.81 9.74 11.82
CA LEU A 362 6.91 8.67 10.82
C LEU A 362 5.56 8.31 10.20
N THR A 363 4.48 8.26 10.99
CA THR A 363 3.11 8.00 10.51
C THR A 363 2.73 9.00 9.42
N GLY A 364 3.11 10.26 9.59
CA GLY A 364 2.95 11.30 8.57
C GLY A 364 3.86 11.10 7.35
N VAL A 365 5.11 10.62 7.50
CA VAL A 365 6.02 10.29 6.37
C VAL A 365 5.39 9.20 5.51
N CYS A 366 4.87 8.16 6.16
CA CYS A 366 4.15 7.06 5.51
C CYS A 366 2.82 7.51 4.87
N ALA A 367 2.27 8.66 5.27
CA ALA A 367 1.06 9.23 4.67
C ALA A 367 1.33 10.05 3.40
N THR A 368 2.54 10.60 3.23
CA THR A 368 2.98 11.32 2.03
C THR A 368 3.64 10.43 0.97
N LEU A 369 3.71 9.11 1.20
CA LEU A 369 4.03 8.14 0.15
C LEU A 369 2.96 8.21 -0.96
N PRO A 370 3.36 8.21 -2.25
CA PRO A 370 2.46 8.54 -3.35
C PRO A 370 1.21 7.65 -3.35
N ASP A 371 0.05 8.31 -3.27
CA ASP A 371 -1.22 7.74 -3.71
C ASP A 371 -1.35 7.90 -5.22
N PRO A 372 -2.17 7.07 -5.90
CA PRO A 372 -2.50 7.31 -7.29
C PRO A 372 -3.16 8.69 -7.42
N GLU A 373 -2.68 9.48 -8.38
CA GLU A 373 -3.37 10.68 -8.84
C GLU A 373 -4.79 10.28 -9.28
N PHE A 374 -5.81 10.81 -8.60
CA PHE A 374 -7.08 10.99 -9.27
C PHE A 374 -6.83 12.05 -10.34
N GLY A 375 -7.21 11.75 -11.59
CA GLY A 375 -6.89 12.60 -12.74
C GLY A 375 -7.33 14.06 -12.53
N PRO A 376 -6.61 15.03 -13.13
CA PRO A 376 -6.77 16.45 -12.82
C PRO A 376 -8.14 17.06 -13.19
N ASP A 377 -8.99 16.31 -13.88
CA ASP A 377 -10.24 16.78 -14.51
C ASP A 377 -11.44 16.88 -13.54
N ALA A 378 -11.21 17.14 -12.24
CA ALA A 378 -12.28 17.07 -11.22
C ALA A 378 -12.32 18.22 -10.18
N GLU A 379 -11.41 19.21 -10.24
CA GLU A 379 -11.43 20.35 -9.30
C GLU A 379 -11.85 21.71 -9.93
N ASP A 380 -11.84 21.84 -11.26
CA ASP A 380 -12.18 23.10 -11.97
C ASP A 380 -13.57 23.09 -12.67
N GLU A 381 -14.65 22.79 -11.92
CA GLU A 381 -16.03 23.16 -12.32
C GLU A 381 -16.85 23.68 -11.14
N MET A 382 -16.57 24.92 -10.72
CA MET A 382 -17.52 25.79 -9.99
C MET A 382 -17.30 27.25 -10.41
N ASP A 383 -18.03 27.74 -11.43
CA ASP A 383 -19.07 28.77 -11.22
C ASP A 383 -19.73 29.20 -12.56
N GLU A 384 -21.06 29.01 -12.60
CA GLU A 384 -22.17 29.73 -13.31
C GLU A 384 -22.07 30.36 -14.74
N PRO A 385 -23.20 30.62 -15.42
CA PRO A 385 -23.28 30.69 -16.89
C PRO A 385 -23.39 32.11 -17.51
N GLU A 386 -23.53 32.12 -18.85
CA GLU A 386 -23.98 33.19 -19.78
C GLU A 386 -22.91 33.76 -20.76
N ASP A 387 -23.03 33.29 -22.00
CA ASP A 387 -23.11 34.05 -23.26
C ASP A 387 -21.93 34.79 -23.94
N GLU A 388 -22.09 34.82 -25.27
CA GLU A 388 -21.46 35.61 -26.35
C GLU A 388 -20.07 35.24 -26.91
N ASP A 389 -20.16 34.75 -28.15
CA ASP A 389 -19.21 34.75 -29.27
C ASP A 389 -18.04 35.76 -29.22
N LEU A 390 -16.86 35.34 -29.73
CA LEU A 390 -16.13 36.10 -30.76
C LEU A 390 -15.03 35.26 -31.44
N GLU A 391 -14.72 35.59 -32.70
CA GLU A 391 -13.83 34.84 -33.59
C GLU A 391 -12.35 35.30 -33.54
N ASN A 392 -11.45 34.37 -33.93
CA ASN A 392 -10.16 34.56 -34.63
C ASN A 392 -9.03 35.42 -34.00
N GLY A 393 -7.80 34.87 -34.05
CA GLY A 393 -6.56 35.57 -33.68
C GLY A 393 -5.33 34.67 -33.82
N ASP A 394 -4.75 34.65 -35.04
CA ASP A 394 -3.65 33.78 -35.48
C ASP A 394 -2.26 34.05 -34.85
N GLU A 395 -1.33 33.08 -35.06
CA GLU A 395 0.14 33.23 -35.22
C GLU A 395 0.99 33.70 -34.00
N ASP A 396 2.24 33.27 -33.75
CA ASP A 396 3.09 32.17 -34.30
C ASP A 396 4.36 32.00 -33.42
N ALA A 397 5.10 30.87 -33.56
CA ALA A 397 6.56 30.69 -33.30
C ALA A 397 7.14 31.00 -31.88
N ASP A 398 8.30 30.48 -31.41
CA ASP A 398 9.28 29.43 -31.78
C ASP A 398 10.08 29.17 -30.47
N ASP A 399 10.30 27.95 -29.97
CA ASP A 399 11.34 26.95 -30.32
C ASP A 399 12.37 26.74 -29.17
N MET A 400 13.05 25.60 -29.19
CA MET A 400 14.28 25.20 -28.47
C MET A 400 14.24 24.68 -27.02
N ASN A 401 14.51 23.36 -26.94
CA ASN A 401 15.39 22.66 -25.98
C ASN A 401 15.22 22.87 -24.46
N MET A 402 14.79 21.80 -23.80
CA MET A 402 15.36 21.37 -22.51
C MET A 402 15.96 19.97 -22.66
N GLU A 403 17.24 19.85 -22.30
CA GLU A 403 18.00 18.60 -22.38
C GLU A 403 17.60 17.59 -21.30
N ALA A 404 18.03 16.35 -21.46
CA ALA A 404 17.68 15.27 -20.54
C ALA A 404 18.44 15.36 -19.21
N ASP A 405 17.72 15.52 -18.10
CA ASP A 405 18.22 15.20 -16.76
C ASP A 405 17.83 13.77 -16.37
N GLY A 406 18.84 12.94 -16.10
CA GLY A 406 18.67 11.54 -15.77
C GLY A 406 18.20 11.33 -14.34
N ILE A 407 16.98 10.81 -14.16
CA ILE A 407 16.50 10.37 -12.84
C ILE A 407 17.34 9.17 -12.38
N SER A 408 18.21 9.40 -11.40
CA SER A 408 19.01 8.38 -10.74
C SER A 408 18.10 7.40 -9.99
N SER A 409 18.01 6.17 -10.49
CA SER A 409 17.19 5.10 -9.91
C SER A 409 17.84 4.41 -8.70
N ASP A 410 18.22 5.16 -7.68
CA ASP A 410 18.64 4.62 -6.38
C ASP A 410 17.45 4.58 -5.41
N GLN A 411 16.60 3.55 -5.60
CA GLN A 411 15.66 3.09 -4.60
C GLN A 411 16.29 1.89 -3.88
N PRO A 412 16.34 1.88 -2.53
CA PRO A 412 16.88 0.74 -1.80
C PRO A 412 16.07 -0.53 -2.11
N SER A 413 16.77 -1.65 -2.32
CA SER A 413 16.17 -2.93 -2.70
C SER A 413 15.04 -3.33 -1.75
N VAL A 414 13.88 -3.70 -2.29
CA VAL A 414 12.63 -3.97 -1.56
C VAL A 414 12.78 -4.80 -0.25
N PRO A 415 13.64 -5.85 -0.16
CA PRO A 415 13.84 -6.59 1.08
C PRO A 415 14.33 -5.75 2.26
N SER A 416 15.06 -4.65 2.02
CA SER A 416 15.59 -3.81 3.10
C SER A 416 14.48 -2.99 3.78
N PHE A 417 13.49 -2.48 3.02
CA PHE A 417 12.44 -1.60 3.56
C PHE A 417 11.50 -2.30 4.54
N ILE A 418 11.06 -3.52 4.20
CA ILE A 418 10.23 -4.33 5.12
C ILE A 418 11.04 -4.68 6.37
N THR A 419 12.31 -5.07 6.18
CA THR A 419 13.19 -5.46 7.30
C THR A 419 13.57 -4.28 8.19
N SER A 420 13.76 -3.08 7.65
CA SER A 420 14.23 -1.88 8.36
C SER A 420 13.12 -1.14 9.09
N LEU A 421 11.88 -1.15 8.56
CA LEU A 421 10.78 -0.35 9.09
C LEU A 421 9.65 -1.19 9.70
N VAL A 422 9.22 -2.27 9.03
CA VAL A 422 8.06 -3.05 9.50
C VAL A 422 8.42 -3.90 10.72
N ASN A 423 9.60 -4.53 10.76
CA ASN A 423 10.00 -5.37 11.88
C ASN A 423 10.06 -4.61 13.24
N PRO A 424 10.68 -3.41 13.34
CA PRO A 424 10.61 -2.62 14.57
C PRO A 424 9.19 -2.25 14.98
N LEU A 425 8.33 -1.86 14.02
CA LEU A 425 6.93 -1.53 14.30
C LEU A 425 6.14 -2.73 14.81
N VAL A 426 6.34 -3.91 14.21
CA VAL A 426 5.68 -5.17 14.64
C VAL A 426 6.14 -5.61 16.04
N ALA A 427 7.41 -5.34 16.41
CA ALA A 427 7.87 -5.55 17.78
C ALA A 427 7.22 -4.57 18.77
N LEU A 428 6.99 -3.31 18.38
CA LEU A 428 6.36 -2.30 19.22
C LEU A 428 4.86 -2.47 19.42
N ILE A 429 4.13 -3.23 18.60
CA ILE A 429 2.70 -3.49 18.83
C ILE A 429 2.41 -4.64 19.81
N GLN A 430 3.43 -5.43 20.19
CA GLN A 430 3.25 -6.56 21.10
C GLN A 430 3.00 -6.05 22.54
N PRO A 431 1.79 -6.27 23.11
CA PRO A 431 1.42 -5.69 24.38
C PRO A 431 2.01 -6.44 25.57
N SER A 432 2.19 -5.73 26.68
CA SER A 432 2.53 -6.33 27.99
C SER A 432 1.38 -6.21 28.99
N SER A 433 1.47 -6.95 30.10
CA SER A 433 0.50 -6.87 31.22
C SER A 433 0.40 -5.48 31.84
N LEU A 434 1.50 -4.71 31.86
CA LEU A 434 1.53 -3.31 32.29
C LEU A 434 0.90 -2.37 31.26
N SER A 435 0.95 -2.73 29.98
CA SER A 435 0.38 -1.94 28.88
C SER A 435 -1.15 -1.95 28.90
N PHE A 436 -1.74 -3.09 29.26
CA PHE A 436 -3.18 -3.30 29.32
C PHE A 436 -3.59 -4.13 30.56
N PRO A 437 -3.65 -3.52 31.77
CA PRO A 437 -3.90 -4.22 33.03
C PRO A 437 -5.29 -4.86 33.11
N PRO A 438 -5.48 -5.98 33.85
CA PRO A 438 -6.73 -6.73 33.91
C PRO A 438 -7.95 -5.87 34.31
N LEU A 439 -9.12 -6.11 33.71
CA LEU A 439 -10.31 -5.26 33.88
C LEU A 439 -10.71 -4.96 35.33
N ALA A 440 -10.50 -5.92 36.24
CA ALA A 440 -10.89 -5.81 37.65
C ALA A 440 -9.82 -5.15 38.55
N ALA A 441 -8.66 -4.79 37.99
CA ALA A 441 -7.53 -4.24 38.73
C ALA A 441 -7.23 -2.79 38.28
N PRO A 442 -6.88 -1.88 39.21
CA PRO A 442 -6.32 -0.59 38.84
C PRO A 442 -4.97 -0.78 38.12
N SER A 443 -4.61 0.17 37.25
CA SER A 443 -3.29 0.18 36.63
C SER A 443 -2.18 0.26 37.69
N PRO A 444 -1.16 -0.62 37.66
CA PRO A 444 -0.05 -0.59 38.63
C PRO A 444 0.69 0.76 38.65
N HIS A 445 0.87 1.39 37.49
CA HIS A 445 1.41 2.75 37.38
C HIS A 445 0.79 3.49 36.18
N PRO A 446 -0.28 4.29 36.39
CA PRO A 446 -1.05 4.91 35.30
C PRO A 446 -0.24 5.72 34.27
N PRO A 447 0.79 6.51 34.63
CA PRO A 447 1.59 7.26 33.65
C PRO A 447 2.36 6.35 32.68
N THR A 448 3.04 5.31 33.19
CA THR A 448 3.76 4.34 32.35
C THR A 448 2.80 3.52 31.47
N THR A 449 1.64 3.09 32.01
CA THR A 449 0.57 2.43 31.23
C THR A 449 0.04 3.33 30.10
N SER A 450 -0.14 4.64 30.36
CA SER A 450 -0.52 5.64 29.35
C SER A 450 0.56 5.84 28.28
N ALA A 451 1.84 5.70 28.63
CA ALA A 451 2.95 5.75 27.70
C ALA A 451 3.03 4.51 26.79
N LEU A 452 2.98 3.31 27.38
CA LEU A 452 3.01 2.04 26.64
C LEU A 452 1.83 1.90 25.66
N SER A 453 0.60 2.11 26.15
CA SER A 453 -0.60 2.01 25.31
C SER A 453 -0.62 3.01 24.14
N ALA A 454 -0.05 4.21 24.32
CA ALA A 454 0.09 5.18 23.22
C ALA A 454 1.14 4.76 22.17
N VAL A 455 2.26 4.16 22.58
CA VAL A 455 3.26 3.60 21.66
C VAL A 455 2.65 2.48 20.81
N HIS A 456 1.88 1.57 21.41
CA HIS A 456 1.21 0.50 20.67
C HIS A 456 0.23 1.03 19.60
N VAL A 457 -0.62 1.99 19.98
CA VAL A 457 -1.63 2.57 19.06
C VAL A 457 -0.95 3.35 17.91
N THR A 458 0.06 4.16 18.21
CA THR A 458 0.80 4.94 17.17
C THR A 458 1.62 4.04 16.25
N ALA A 459 2.19 2.93 16.75
CA ALA A 459 2.85 1.94 15.90
C ALA A 459 1.88 1.25 14.92
N LEU A 460 0.64 0.95 15.35
CA LEU A 460 -0.41 0.45 14.44
C LEU A 460 -0.85 1.51 13.41
N GLU A 461 -0.97 2.78 13.79
CA GLU A 461 -1.27 3.86 12.83
C GLU A 461 -0.20 3.98 11.74
N CYS A 462 1.08 3.87 12.12
CA CYS A 462 2.19 3.84 11.19
C CYS A 462 2.12 2.61 10.26
N LEU A 463 1.93 1.41 10.81
CA LEU A 463 1.77 0.17 10.02
C LEU A 463 0.61 0.26 9.02
N ASN A 464 -0.52 0.84 9.42
CA ASN A 464 -1.68 1.03 8.55
C ASN A 464 -1.32 1.91 7.33
N ASN A 465 -0.62 3.03 7.55
CA ASN A 465 -0.18 3.90 6.45
C ASN A 465 0.86 3.23 5.53
N VAL A 466 1.78 2.44 6.11
CA VAL A 466 2.74 1.62 5.32
C VAL A 466 1.98 0.64 4.43
N PHE A 467 1.10 -0.20 4.98
CA PHE A 467 0.42 -1.23 4.19
C PHE A 467 -0.57 -0.68 3.16
N LEU A 468 -1.28 0.42 3.45
CA LEU A 468 -2.13 1.09 2.45
C LEU A 468 -1.29 1.65 1.28
N SER A 469 -0.10 2.19 1.55
CA SER A 469 0.82 2.66 0.51
C SER A 469 1.41 1.49 -0.31
N LEU A 470 1.78 0.38 0.36
CA LEU A 470 2.27 -0.82 -0.32
C LEU A 470 1.20 -1.43 -1.25
N ALA A 471 -0.04 -1.58 -0.76
CA ALA A 471 -1.17 -2.08 -1.55
C ALA A 471 -1.44 -1.22 -2.80
N SER A 472 -1.31 0.11 -2.66
CA SER A 472 -1.48 1.06 -3.76
C SER A 472 -0.35 0.95 -4.80
N SER A 473 0.89 0.73 -4.37
CA SER A 473 2.07 0.67 -5.24
C SER A 473 2.19 -0.59 -6.12
N ARG A 474 1.41 -1.65 -5.83
CA ARG A 474 1.33 -2.93 -6.57
C ARG A 474 2.68 -3.53 -7.03
N LYS A 475 3.74 -3.45 -6.20
CA LYS A 475 5.04 -4.09 -6.51
C LYS A 475 4.92 -5.62 -6.41
N PRO A 476 5.11 -6.40 -7.51
CA PRO A 476 4.87 -7.84 -7.51
C PRO A 476 5.85 -8.63 -6.62
N GLU A 477 7.03 -8.08 -6.34
CA GLU A 477 8.02 -8.67 -5.43
C GLU A 477 7.50 -8.80 -3.99
N ILE A 478 6.69 -7.83 -3.52
CA ILE A 478 6.13 -7.84 -2.16
C ILE A 478 4.97 -8.84 -2.06
N ALA A 479 4.10 -8.85 -3.06
CA ALA A 479 2.98 -9.79 -3.14
C ALA A 479 3.46 -11.26 -3.24
N ALA A 480 4.65 -11.49 -3.81
CA ALA A 480 5.27 -12.81 -3.88
C ALA A 480 5.79 -13.34 -2.52
N ASP A 481 6.16 -12.46 -1.57
CA ASP A 481 6.60 -12.87 -0.22
C ASP A 481 5.42 -13.09 0.73
N VAL A 482 4.65 -14.15 0.45
CA VAL A 482 3.50 -14.58 1.26
C VAL A 482 3.96 -15.01 2.68
N VAL A 483 5.19 -15.49 2.84
CA VAL A 483 5.70 -15.98 4.14
C VAL A 483 5.87 -14.84 5.13
N SER A 484 6.49 -13.73 4.70
CA SER A 484 6.57 -12.53 5.54
C SER A 484 5.19 -11.92 5.80
N GLY A 485 4.31 -11.89 4.80
CA GLY A 485 2.92 -11.43 4.95
C GLY A 485 2.14 -12.22 6.00
N MET A 486 2.17 -13.54 5.94
CA MET A 486 1.55 -14.43 6.93
C MET A 486 2.14 -14.26 8.33
N LYS A 487 3.47 -14.09 8.45
CA LYS A 487 4.11 -13.81 9.75
C LYS A 487 3.56 -12.53 10.36
N ILE A 488 3.55 -11.42 9.61
CA ILE A 488 3.09 -10.12 10.12
C ILE A 488 1.59 -10.15 10.45
N TRP A 489 0.78 -10.81 9.64
CA TRP A 489 -0.64 -11.07 9.92
C TRP A 489 -0.84 -11.78 11.27
N ASN A 490 -0.09 -12.85 11.52
CA ASN A 490 -0.15 -13.60 12.78
C ASN A 490 0.38 -12.80 13.97
N ASP A 491 1.43 -11.99 13.78
CA ASP A 491 1.98 -11.12 14.84
C ASP A 491 0.95 -10.04 15.27
N VAL A 492 0.15 -9.49 14.34
CA VAL A 492 -0.96 -8.56 14.64
C VAL A 492 -2.11 -9.27 15.38
N TRP A 493 -2.49 -10.48 14.95
CA TRP A 493 -3.51 -11.28 15.65
C TRP A 493 -3.08 -11.70 17.05
N SER A 494 -1.79 -12.00 17.26
CA SER A 494 -1.22 -12.30 18.58
C SER A 494 -1.34 -11.10 19.53
N ALA A 495 -1.01 -9.90 19.05
CA ALA A 495 -1.19 -8.66 19.81
C ALA A 495 -2.67 -8.42 20.17
N LEU A 496 -3.60 -8.61 19.23
CA LEU A 496 -5.04 -8.49 19.49
C LEU A 496 -5.57 -9.51 20.50
N ALA A 497 -5.11 -10.76 20.44
CA ALA A 497 -5.47 -11.80 21.39
C ALA A 497 -5.03 -11.45 22.83
N ALA A 498 -3.84 -10.85 22.97
CA ALA A 498 -3.32 -10.40 24.27
C ALA A 498 -4.04 -9.15 24.82
N VAL A 499 -4.57 -8.26 23.95
CA VAL A 499 -5.43 -7.14 24.37
C VAL A 499 -6.85 -7.60 24.70
N GLY A 500 -7.38 -8.62 24.02
CA GLY A 500 -8.73 -9.13 24.22
C GLY A 500 -9.83 -8.16 23.79
N THR A 501 -11.07 -8.64 23.73
CA THR A 501 -12.22 -7.94 23.12
C THR A 501 -13.05 -7.07 24.10
N GLN A 502 -12.69 -7.03 25.38
CA GLN A 502 -13.53 -6.42 26.40
C GLN A 502 -13.34 -4.90 26.49
N THR A 503 -14.36 -4.14 26.07
CA THR A 503 -14.38 -2.67 26.07
C THR A 503 -15.35 -2.10 27.10
N GLY A 504 -15.05 -0.92 27.64
CA GLY A 504 -15.88 -0.24 28.64
C GLY A 504 -15.29 1.11 29.08
N LEU A 505 -15.95 1.79 30.02
CA LEU A 505 -15.45 3.06 30.59
C LEU A 505 -14.04 2.86 31.20
N GLY A 506 -13.09 3.70 30.79
CA GLY A 506 -11.68 3.59 31.18
C GLY A 506 -10.86 2.55 30.39
N GLN A 507 -11.45 1.82 29.44
CA GLN A 507 -10.75 0.90 28.53
C GLN A 507 -10.63 1.46 27.10
N GLU A 508 -10.72 2.78 26.96
CA GLU A 508 -10.70 3.54 25.70
C GLU A 508 -9.49 3.15 24.82
N ARG A 509 -8.31 2.95 25.44
CA ARG A 509 -7.09 2.51 24.73
C ARG A 509 -7.15 1.08 24.18
N ARG A 510 -7.94 0.16 24.75
CA ARG A 510 -8.15 -1.17 24.16
C ARG A 510 -8.97 -1.06 22.88
N GLN A 511 -10.00 -0.20 22.90
CA GLN A 511 -10.81 0.08 21.73
C GLN A 511 -9.98 0.76 20.63
N ASP A 512 -9.20 1.80 20.97
CA ASP A 512 -8.25 2.44 20.04
C ASP A 512 -7.38 1.39 19.33
N MET A 513 -6.79 0.45 20.09
CA MET A 513 -5.93 -0.61 19.56
C MET A 513 -6.64 -1.48 18.52
N TRP A 514 -7.86 -1.95 18.81
CA TRP A 514 -8.65 -2.74 17.86
C TRP A 514 -9.01 -1.96 16.60
N GLU A 515 -9.44 -0.70 16.75
CA GLU A 515 -9.81 0.17 15.62
C GLU A 515 -8.62 0.41 14.67
N LYS A 516 -7.40 0.58 15.20
CA LYS A 516 -6.20 0.70 14.34
C LYS A 516 -5.78 -0.64 13.75
N ALA A 517 -5.80 -1.72 14.52
CA ALA A 517 -5.36 -3.03 14.08
C ALA A 517 -6.21 -3.57 12.93
N VAL A 518 -7.53 -3.36 12.93
CA VAL A 518 -8.39 -3.74 11.80
C VAL A 518 -8.00 -2.98 10.51
N GLY A 519 -7.57 -1.71 10.62
CA GLY A 519 -6.98 -0.98 9.49
C GLY A 519 -5.70 -1.63 8.96
N VAL A 520 -4.80 -2.02 9.86
CA VAL A 520 -3.56 -2.77 9.51
C VAL A 520 -3.89 -4.10 8.84
N LEU A 521 -4.83 -4.88 9.40
CA LEU A 521 -5.27 -6.16 8.84
C LEU A 521 -5.87 -5.98 7.43
N TRP A 522 -6.69 -4.94 7.20
CA TRP A 522 -7.20 -4.65 5.86
C TRP A 522 -6.07 -4.28 4.88
N GLY A 523 -5.09 -3.47 5.33
CA GLY A 523 -3.91 -3.14 4.54
C GLY A 523 -3.10 -4.37 4.13
N ILE A 524 -2.78 -5.26 5.08
CA ILE A 524 -2.12 -6.55 4.83
C ILE A 524 -2.97 -7.41 3.89
N GLY A 525 -4.28 -7.49 4.14
CA GLY A 525 -5.24 -8.22 3.31
C GLY A 525 -5.26 -7.75 1.85
N ASN A 526 -5.13 -6.45 1.60
CA ASN A 526 -5.06 -5.92 0.23
C ASN A 526 -3.73 -6.22 -0.47
N VAL A 527 -2.61 -6.28 0.26
CA VAL A 527 -1.29 -6.65 -0.33
C VAL A 527 -1.24 -8.14 -0.71
N TRP A 528 -1.80 -9.01 0.13
CA TRP A 528 -1.79 -10.47 -0.06
C TRP A 528 -3.21 -11.04 -0.27
N LYS A 529 -4.05 -10.33 -1.04
CA LYS A 529 -5.46 -10.65 -1.30
C LYS A 529 -5.62 -12.09 -1.83
N GLY A 530 -6.49 -12.88 -1.20
CA GLY A 530 -6.69 -14.30 -1.52
C GLY A 530 -5.52 -15.26 -1.20
N SER A 531 -4.39 -14.77 -0.69
CA SER A 531 -3.20 -15.60 -0.34
C SER A 531 -3.09 -15.91 1.15
N LEU A 532 -3.80 -15.19 2.01
CA LEU A 532 -3.84 -15.40 3.46
C LEU A 532 -4.83 -16.51 3.81
N GLU A 533 -4.43 -17.45 4.66
CA GLU A 533 -5.31 -18.54 5.11
C GLU A 533 -6.38 -18.02 6.10
N PRO A 534 -7.68 -18.20 5.81
CA PRO A 534 -8.74 -17.76 6.71
C PRO A 534 -8.90 -18.68 7.91
N ASN A 535 -8.95 -18.08 9.11
CA ASN A 535 -9.21 -18.76 10.39
C ASN A 535 -10.64 -18.44 10.88
N GLU A 536 -11.40 -19.47 11.28
CA GLU A 536 -12.80 -19.33 11.70
C GLU A 536 -12.99 -18.46 12.96
N GLU A 537 -12.05 -18.50 13.91
CA GLU A 537 -12.07 -17.66 15.11
C GLU A 537 -11.85 -16.18 14.74
N HIS A 538 -10.87 -15.91 13.88
CA HIS A 538 -10.57 -14.56 13.39
C HIS A 538 -11.76 -13.94 12.63
N ILE A 539 -12.42 -14.73 11.77
CA ILE A 539 -13.64 -14.31 11.05
C ILE A 539 -14.76 -14.01 12.03
N SER A 540 -14.99 -14.89 13.00
CA SER A 540 -16.03 -14.71 14.03
C SER A 540 -15.80 -13.44 14.86
N LEU A 541 -14.55 -13.17 15.25
CA LEU A 541 -14.16 -11.96 15.98
C LEU A 541 -14.35 -10.68 15.15
N LEU A 542 -13.95 -10.67 13.87
CA LEU A 542 -14.16 -9.53 12.98
C LEU A 542 -15.65 -9.22 12.79
N ILE A 543 -16.50 -10.24 12.63
CA ILE A 543 -17.96 -10.07 12.51
C ILE A 543 -18.55 -9.51 13.82
N GLN A 544 -18.15 -10.05 14.97
CA GLN A 544 -18.59 -9.55 16.28
C GLN A 544 -18.17 -8.09 16.50
N PHE A 545 -16.92 -7.74 16.21
CA PHE A 545 -16.39 -6.39 16.37
C PHE A 545 -17.05 -5.39 15.41
N CYS A 546 -17.27 -5.77 14.14
CA CYS A 546 -18.01 -4.96 13.17
C CYS A 546 -19.43 -4.63 13.66
N ASN A 547 -20.15 -5.63 14.20
CA ASN A 547 -21.51 -5.45 14.71
C ASN A 547 -21.56 -4.64 16.02
N ALA A 548 -20.51 -4.71 16.85
CA ALA A 548 -20.41 -3.97 18.12
C ALA A 548 -19.96 -2.52 17.94
N SER A 549 -19.21 -2.21 16.89
CA SER A 549 -18.70 -0.86 16.63
C SER A 549 -19.80 0.12 16.22
N SER A 550 -19.67 1.37 16.67
CA SER A 550 -20.51 2.50 16.23
C SER A 550 -19.88 3.31 15.09
N ASP A 551 -18.60 3.12 14.77
CA ASP A 551 -17.90 3.86 13.71
C ASP A 551 -18.06 3.19 12.34
N SER A 552 -18.70 3.91 11.42
CA SER A 552 -18.83 3.60 9.99
C SER A 552 -17.51 3.22 9.33
N LYS A 553 -16.41 3.92 9.65
CA LYS A 553 -15.09 3.63 9.06
C LYS A 553 -14.57 2.28 9.55
N VAL A 554 -14.69 1.99 10.85
CA VAL A 554 -14.23 0.73 11.45
C VAL A 554 -15.01 -0.46 10.88
N LYS A 555 -16.33 -0.34 10.72
CA LYS A 555 -17.17 -1.35 10.03
C LYS A 555 -16.69 -1.60 8.60
N THR A 556 -16.41 -0.52 7.86
CA THR A 556 -15.89 -0.59 6.48
C THR A 556 -14.56 -1.33 6.41
N GLN A 557 -13.64 -1.06 7.34
CA GLN A 557 -12.35 -1.76 7.44
C GLN A 557 -12.52 -3.25 7.83
N CYS A 558 -13.49 -3.59 8.70
CA CYS A 558 -13.82 -4.99 9.02
C CYS A 558 -14.31 -5.74 7.76
N ILE A 559 -15.26 -5.17 7.03
CA ILE A 559 -15.82 -5.75 5.81
C ILE A 559 -14.73 -5.93 4.74
N GLY A 560 -13.88 -4.92 4.53
CA GLY A 560 -12.74 -5.03 3.60
C GLY A 560 -11.69 -6.08 4.02
N THR A 561 -11.46 -6.27 5.32
CA THR A 561 -10.59 -7.35 5.82
C THR A 561 -11.20 -8.73 5.54
N LEU A 562 -12.50 -8.89 5.81
CA LEU A 562 -13.24 -10.12 5.55
C LEU A 562 -13.31 -10.45 4.04
N GLU A 563 -13.45 -9.44 3.19
CA GLU A 563 -13.41 -9.59 1.73
C GLU A 563 -12.10 -10.23 1.26
N CYS A 564 -10.96 -9.75 1.78
CA CYS A 564 -9.64 -10.28 1.41
C CYS A 564 -9.46 -11.77 1.79
N LEU A 565 -10.06 -12.18 2.91
CA LEU A 565 -10.06 -13.56 3.40
C LEU A 565 -11.04 -14.46 2.62
N ALA A 566 -12.18 -13.91 2.18
CA ALA A 566 -13.19 -14.66 1.43
C ALA A 566 -12.70 -15.08 0.03
N GLN A 567 -11.66 -14.45 -0.50
CA GLN A 567 -11.09 -14.77 -1.83
C GLN A 567 -10.04 -15.89 -1.81
N HIS A 568 -9.79 -16.52 -0.65
CA HIS A 568 -8.86 -17.64 -0.56
C HIS A 568 -9.39 -18.90 -1.30
N PRO A 569 -8.74 -19.38 -2.38
CA PRO A 569 -9.33 -20.39 -3.29
C PRO A 569 -9.70 -21.72 -2.61
N ASN A 570 -8.96 -22.12 -1.58
CA ASN A 570 -9.13 -23.42 -0.92
C ASN A 570 -10.21 -23.41 0.18
N SER A 571 -10.75 -22.24 0.55
CA SER A 571 -11.55 -22.08 1.78
C SER A 571 -13.02 -21.74 1.51
N ILE A 572 -13.70 -22.62 0.78
CA ILE A 572 -15.11 -22.48 0.37
C ILE A 572 -16.04 -22.20 1.58
N GLN A 573 -15.83 -22.87 2.72
CA GLN A 573 -16.66 -22.68 3.91
C GLN A 573 -16.48 -21.29 4.55
N ALA A 574 -15.25 -20.77 4.60
CA ALA A 574 -14.98 -19.42 5.11
C ALA A 574 -15.63 -18.35 4.21
N ASN A 575 -15.46 -18.48 2.89
CA ASN A 575 -16.11 -17.64 1.89
C ASN A 575 -17.63 -17.61 2.07
N ARG A 576 -18.26 -18.77 2.35
CA ARG A 576 -19.70 -18.88 2.60
C ARG A 576 -20.14 -18.06 3.81
N VAL A 577 -19.52 -18.27 4.97
CA VAL A 577 -19.86 -17.56 6.22
C VAL A 577 -19.74 -16.04 6.05
N ILE A 578 -18.67 -15.59 5.40
CA ILE A 578 -18.43 -14.17 5.13
C ILE A 578 -19.48 -13.59 4.17
N SER A 579 -19.80 -14.32 3.11
CA SER A 579 -20.78 -13.86 2.09
C SER A 579 -22.21 -13.84 2.62
N GLU A 580 -22.60 -14.83 3.43
CA GLU A 580 -23.88 -14.84 4.14
C GLU A 580 -23.98 -13.63 5.10
N TYR A 581 -22.89 -13.28 5.79
CA TYR A 581 -22.83 -12.06 6.60
C TYR A 581 -22.99 -10.79 5.74
N PHE A 582 -22.24 -10.63 4.64
CA PHE A 582 -22.38 -9.46 3.75
C PHE A 582 -23.80 -9.31 3.20
N ILE A 583 -24.46 -10.41 2.83
CA ILE A 583 -25.85 -10.43 2.35
C ILE A 583 -26.86 -10.08 3.46
N SER A 584 -26.53 -10.34 4.73
CA SER A 584 -27.35 -9.90 5.87
C SER A 584 -27.31 -8.38 6.09
N LEU A 585 -26.25 -7.69 5.64
CA LEU A 585 -26.13 -6.23 5.69
C LEU A 585 -26.92 -5.51 4.58
N LEU A 586 -27.33 -6.24 3.53
CA LEU A 586 -28.05 -5.66 2.39
C LEU A 586 -29.54 -5.42 2.71
N PRO A 587 -30.11 -4.27 2.30
CA PRO A 587 -31.54 -4.00 2.46
C PRO A 587 -32.39 -4.98 1.65
N SER A 588 -33.56 -5.34 2.17
CA SER A 588 -34.52 -6.21 1.49
C SER A 588 -35.62 -5.36 0.84
N GLY A 589 -35.59 -5.25 -0.50
CA GLY A 589 -36.59 -4.50 -1.25
C GLY A 589 -36.47 -3.00 -1.04
N SER A 590 -37.53 -2.37 -0.51
CA SER A 590 -37.65 -0.91 -0.43
C SER A 590 -37.40 -0.32 0.96
N GLU A 591 -37.12 -1.16 1.95
CA GLU A 591 -36.82 -0.78 3.33
C GLU A 591 -35.51 0.01 3.45
N SER A 592 -35.41 0.88 4.46
CA SER A 592 -34.16 1.56 4.81
C SER A 592 -33.15 0.56 5.40
N SER A 593 -31.88 0.66 5.01
CA SER A 593 -30.82 -0.16 5.62
C SER A 593 -30.70 0.13 7.12
N SER A 594 -30.49 -0.92 7.92
CA SER A 594 -30.10 -0.84 9.33
C SER A 594 -28.62 -0.44 9.52
N VAL A 595 -27.87 -0.41 8.43
CA VAL A 595 -26.43 -0.12 8.35
C VAL A 595 -26.22 1.21 7.65
N ASP A 596 -25.20 1.95 8.10
CA ASP A 596 -24.70 3.17 7.48
C ASP A 596 -24.33 2.95 6.00
N THR A 597 -24.39 4.00 5.18
CA THR A 597 -24.22 3.88 3.73
C THR A 597 -22.82 3.40 3.31
N GLU A 598 -21.77 3.82 4.00
CA GLU A 598 -20.38 3.49 3.64
C GLU A 598 -20.05 1.98 3.83
N PRO A 599 -20.36 1.33 4.98
CA PRO A 599 -20.23 -0.12 5.12
C PRO A 599 -21.13 -0.91 4.18
N LEU A 600 -22.35 -0.42 3.90
CA LEU A 600 -23.25 -1.03 2.92
C LEU A 600 -22.63 -1.05 1.52
N ILE A 601 -22.04 0.07 1.09
CA ILE A 601 -21.36 0.16 -0.21
C ILE A 601 -20.11 -0.71 -0.25
N GLN A 602 -19.34 -0.80 0.83
CA GLN A 602 -18.22 -1.75 0.92
C GLN A 602 -18.70 -3.21 0.82
N ALA A 603 -19.81 -3.60 1.47
CA ALA A 603 -20.35 -4.96 1.39
C ALA A 603 -20.84 -5.32 -0.02
N VAL A 604 -21.45 -4.37 -0.74
CA VAL A 604 -21.83 -4.54 -2.15
C VAL A 604 -20.58 -4.69 -3.03
N SER A 605 -19.59 -3.82 -2.87
CA SER A 605 -18.31 -3.89 -3.61
C SER A 605 -17.61 -5.22 -3.36
N ALA A 606 -17.52 -5.66 -2.11
CA ALA A 606 -16.91 -6.92 -1.71
C ALA A 606 -17.59 -8.14 -2.37
N LEU A 607 -18.92 -8.17 -2.43
CA LEU A 607 -19.66 -9.25 -3.10
C LEU A 607 -19.44 -9.26 -4.62
N ILE A 608 -19.27 -8.11 -5.25
CA ILE A 608 -18.93 -8.01 -6.68
C ILE A 608 -17.51 -8.52 -6.90
N ASP A 609 -16.53 -8.02 -6.13
CA ASP A 609 -15.12 -8.42 -6.19
C ASP A 609 -14.95 -9.93 -6.03
N ILE A 610 -15.52 -10.51 -4.97
CA ILE A 610 -15.41 -11.95 -4.65
C ILE A 610 -15.94 -12.80 -5.79
N TYR A 611 -17.14 -12.49 -6.31
CA TYR A 611 -17.86 -13.33 -7.26
C TYR A 611 -17.75 -12.84 -8.72
N SER A 612 -16.75 -12.02 -9.03
CA SER A 612 -16.46 -11.52 -10.38
C SER A 612 -16.00 -12.62 -11.34
N ASP A 613 -15.29 -13.64 -10.85
CA ASP A 613 -14.84 -14.80 -11.64
C ASP A 613 -15.61 -16.08 -11.27
N GLU A 614 -16.37 -16.60 -12.24
CA GLU A 614 -17.13 -17.85 -12.13
C GLU A 614 -16.26 -19.11 -12.02
N ASN A 615 -14.97 -19.03 -12.34
CA ASN A 615 -14.04 -20.17 -12.27
C ASN A 615 -13.51 -20.42 -10.84
N MET A 616 -13.72 -19.49 -9.91
CA MET A 616 -13.19 -19.61 -8.55
C MET A 616 -13.95 -20.71 -7.78
N PRO A 617 -13.26 -21.60 -7.02
CA PRO A 617 -13.90 -22.76 -6.39
C PRO A 617 -15.07 -22.45 -5.46
N TYR A 618 -15.12 -21.23 -4.93
CA TYR A 618 -16.14 -20.76 -4.00
C TYR A 618 -17.38 -20.14 -4.67
N ASP A 619 -17.44 -19.94 -6.00
CA ASP A 619 -18.65 -19.45 -6.71
C ASP A 619 -19.85 -20.42 -6.57
N VAL A 620 -19.59 -21.67 -6.16
CA VAL A 620 -20.62 -22.60 -5.62
C VAL A 620 -21.54 -21.93 -4.60
N ASN A 621 -20.99 -21.13 -3.67
CA ASN A 621 -21.75 -20.49 -2.61
C ASN A 621 -22.74 -19.46 -3.17
N PHE A 622 -22.31 -18.69 -4.18
CA PHE A 622 -23.15 -17.73 -4.88
C PHE A 622 -24.35 -18.39 -5.57
N ARG A 623 -24.09 -19.50 -6.26
CA ARG A 623 -25.11 -20.24 -7.01
C ARG A 623 -26.07 -20.98 -6.06
N GLN A 624 -25.54 -21.73 -5.09
CA GLN A 624 -26.36 -22.53 -4.15
C GLN A 624 -27.11 -21.65 -3.14
N GLY A 625 -26.49 -20.57 -2.66
CA GLY A 625 -27.08 -19.61 -1.73
C GLY A 625 -28.08 -18.63 -2.37
N GLN A 626 -28.30 -18.71 -3.69
CA GLN A 626 -29.19 -17.82 -4.45
C GLN A 626 -28.85 -16.32 -4.30
N TYR A 627 -27.55 -15.99 -4.17
CA TYR A 627 -27.11 -14.63 -3.85
C TYR A 627 -27.51 -13.60 -4.92
N LEU A 628 -27.60 -14.00 -6.19
CA LEU A 628 -28.13 -13.18 -7.27
C LEU A 628 -29.54 -12.64 -6.99
N HIS A 629 -30.44 -13.47 -6.44
CA HIS A 629 -31.80 -13.03 -6.10
C HIS A 629 -31.79 -11.98 -4.97
N ARG A 630 -30.91 -12.15 -3.98
CA ARG A 630 -30.72 -11.17 -2.90
C ARG A 630 -30.16 -9.85 -3.42
N LEU A 631 -29.16 -9.89 -4.30
CA LEU A 631 -28.60 -8.69 -4.95
C LEU A 631 -29.63 -7.96 -5.82
N VAL A 632 -30.43 -8.67 -6.61
CA VAL A 632 -31.56 -8.08 -7.36
C VAL A 632 -32.55 -7.39 -6.42
N SER A 633 -32.86 -8.01 -5.28
CA SER A 633 -33.79 -7.45 -4.29
C SER A 633 -33.25 -6.23 -3.53
N SER A 634 -31.93 -5.99 -3.50
CA SER A 634 -31.33 -4.89 -2.76
C SER A 634 -31.07 -3.63 -3.60
N VAL A 635 -31.13 -3.70 -4.94
CA VAL A 635 -30.78 -2.59 -5.86
C VAL A 635 -31.49 -1.27 -5.49
N GLU A 636 -32.80 -1.29 -5.24
CA GLU A 636 -33.56 -0.06 -4.95
C GLU A 636 -33.27 0.46 -3.52
N GLY A 637 -33.03 -0.43 -2.55
CA GLY A 637 -32.56 -0.05 -1.21
C GLY A 637 -31.18 0.60 -1.23
N VAL A 638 -30.23 0.02 -2.00
CA VAL A 638 -28.90 0.61 -2.24
C VAL A 638 -29.07 1.97 -2.93
N ARG A 639 -29.87 2.08 -3.99
CA ARG A 639 -30.15 3.36 -4.68
C ARG A 639 -30.68 4.45 -3.73
N LYS A 640 -31.57 4.12 -2.80
CA LYS A 640 -32.06 5.05 -1.78
C LYS A 640 -30.94 5.49 -0.82
N ALA A 641 -30.14 4.55 -0.32
CA ALA A 641 -29.02 4.85 0.58
C ALA A 641 -28.00 5.77 -0.12
N VAL A 642 -27.62 5.44 -1.35
CA VAL A 642 -26.75 6.22 -2.26
C VAL A 642 -27.27 7.65 -2.47
N LYS A 643 -28.59 7.81 -2.71
CA LYS A 643 -29.23 9.13 -2.87
C LYS A 643 -29.24 9.98 -1.60
N ASN A 644 -29.28 9.35 -0.42
CA ASN A 644 -29.37 10.03 0.87
C ASN A 644 -28.01 10.46 1.45
N VAL A 645 -26.89 10.21 0.74
CA VAL A 645 -25.55 10.67 1.16
C VAL A 645 -25.47 12.21 1.12
N ASP A 646 -25.23 12.82 2.28
CA ASP A 646 -25.01 14.27 2.38
C ASP A 646 -23.65 14.67 1.80
N ARG A 647 -23.66 15.36 0.66
CA ARG A 647 -22.47 15.89 -0.03
C ARG A 647 -21.79 17.04 0.72
N ARG A 648 -22.42 17.63 1.75
CA ARG A 648 -21.88 18.75 2.55
C ARG A 648 -21.09 18.28 3.78
N LYS A 649 -21.24 17.02 4.18
CA LYS A 649 -20.44 16.41 5.24
C LYS A 649 -19.01 16.18 4.75
N GLU A 650 -18.03 16.27 5.65
CA GLU A 650 -16.64 15.89 5.39
C GLU A 650 -16.56 14.47 4.80
N GLY A 651 -15.83 14.29 3.69
CA GLY A 651 -15.78 13.03 2.92
C GLY A 651 -17.06 12.67 2.14
N GLY A 652 -18.15 13.44 2.28
CA GLY A 652 -19.45 13.13 1.67
C GLY A 652 -19.47 13.18 0.14
N ARG A 653 -18.63 14.01 -0.48
CA ARG A 653 -18.47 14.04 -1.96
C ARG A 653 -17.78 12.76 -2.48
N GLU A 654 -16.64 12.36 -1.90
CA GLU A 654 -15.91 11.12 -2.23
C GLU A 654 -16.81 9.89 -2.04
N LEU A 655 -17.50 9.81 -0.90
CA LEU A 655 -18.46 8.73 -0.62
C LEU A 655 -19.61 8.70 -1.64
N ARG A 656 -20.15 9.86 -2.04
CA ARG A 656 -21.25 9.95 -3.01
C ARG A 656 -20.84 9.40 -4.39
N LEU A 657 -19.64 9.77 -4.87
CA LEU A 657 -19.07 9.31 -6.14
C LEU A 657 -18.84 7.80 -6.13
N ARG A 658 -18.10 7.29 -5.13
CA ARG A 658 -17.85 5.85 -4.96
C ARG A 658 -19.16 5.04 -4.84
N ALA A 659 -20.17 5.60 -4.20
CA ALA A 659 -21.47 4.97 -4.04
C ALA A 659 -22.31 4.94 -5.34
N ASP A 660 -22.16 5.93 -6.24
CA ASP A 660 -22.74 5.88 -7.59
C ASP A 660 -22.04 4.81 -8.45
N GLU A 661 -20.70 4.76 -8.42
CA GLU A 661 -19.89 3.76 -9.13
C GLU A 661 -20.25 2.32 -8.71
N VAL A 662 -20.23 2.02 -7.41
CA VAL A 662 -20.56 0.68 -6.89
C VAL A 662 -22.01 0.28 -7.20
N ARG A 663 -22.95 1.24 -7.24
CA ARG A 663 -24.32 1.00 -7.70
C ARG A 663 -24.37 0.62 -9.17
N GLU A 664 -23.61 1.29 -10.02
CA GLU A 664 -23.56 0.99 -11.45
C GLU A 664 -22.90 -0.35 -11.73
N ASN A 665 -21.79 -0.63 -11.04
CA ASN A 665 -21.14 -1.94 -11.04
C ASN A 665 -22.09 -3.05 -10.55
N LEU A 666 -22.91 -2.82 -9.52
CA LEU A 666 -23.94 -3.76 -9.07
C LEU A 666 -24.97 -4.07 -10.17
N VAL A 667 -25.47 -3.03 -10.86
CA VAL A 667 -26.45 -3.21 -11.95
C VAL A 667 -25.82 -3.91 -13.15
N ALA A 668 -24.57 -3.63 -13.49
CA ALA A 668 -23.82 -4.33 -14.52
C ALA A 668 -23.59 -5.80 -14.16
N PHE A 669 -23.13 -6.08 -12.93
CA PHE A 669 -22.88 -7.41 -12.39
C PHE A 669 -24.14 -8.29 -12.35
N ILE A 670 -25.30 -7.71 -12.02
CA ILE A 670 -26.60 -8.42 -12.06
C ILE A 670 -27.02 -8.76 -13.50
N LYS A 671 -26.70 -7.90 -14.48
CA LYS A 671 -26.99 -8.13 -15.91
C LYS A 671 -26.00 -9.07 -16.59
N TYR A 672 -24.84 -9.34 -15.97
CA TYR A 672 -23.81 -10.18 -16.53
C TYR A 672 -24.31 -11.62 -16.75
N PRO A 673 -24.22 -12.18 -17.97
CA PRO A 673 -24.80 -13.47 -18.30
C PRO A 673 -23.98 -14.62 -17.70
N ARG A 674 -24.44 -15.17 -16.57
CA ARG A 674 -23.79 -16.31 -15.90
C ARG A 674 -24.09 -17.67 -16.54
N GLN A 675 -23.14 -18.60 -16.45
CA GLN A 675 -23.36 -19.96 -16.98
C GLN A 675 -24.43 -20.73 -16.19
N PRO A 676 -25.34 -21.46 -16.85
CA PRO A 676 -26.40 -22.19 -16.17
C PRO A 676 -25.86 -23.35 -15.32
N PHE A 677 -26.51 -23.58 -14.17
CA PHE A 677 -26.12 -24.56 -13.14
C PHE A 677 -25.96 -26.01 -13.63
N THR A 678 -26.47 -26.33 -14.81
CA THR A 678 -26.40 -27.66 -15.43
C THR A 678 -25.01 -28.08 -15.91
N SER A 679 -24.02 -27.19 -15.98
CA SER A 679 -22.63 -27.56 -16.36
C SER A 679 -21.74 -28.02 -15.19
N VAL A 680 -22.08 -27.68 -13.94
CA VAL A 680 -21.19 -27.88 -12.77
C VAL A 680 -21.89 -28.63 -11.63
N TYR A 681 -22.13 -29.94 -11.80
CA TYR A 681 -22.13 -30.96 -10.73
C TYR A 681 -22.32 -32.37 -11.32
N ARG A 682 -21.35 -32.86 -12.10
CA ARG A 682 -21.16 -34.31 -12.25
C ARG A 682 -20.28 -34.79 -11.10
N THR A 683 -20.92 -35.40 -10.11
CA THR A 683 -20.25 -36.13 -9.03
C THR A 683 -19.20 -37.09 -9.58
N TYR A 684 -18.07 -37.19 -8.88
CA TYR A 684 -16.99 -38.14 -9.20
C TYR A 684 -17.45 -39.58 -9.00
N GLY A 685 -18.06 -40.15 -10.03
CA GLY A 685 -18.10 -41.57 -10.32
C GLY A 685 -17.41 -41.87 -11.65
N PRO A 686 -17.05 -43.12 -11.96
CA PRO A 686 -16.33 -43.46 -13.19
C PRO A 686 -17.24 -43.38 -14.42
N VAL A 687 -17.42 -42.18 -14.97
CA VAL A 687 -18.21 -41.93 -16.18
C VAL A 687 -17.40 -42.32 -17.42
N ARG A 688 -17.97 -43.22 -18.24
CA ARG A 688 -17.39 -43.73 -19.49
C ARG A 688 -17.17 -42.61 -20.52
N PRO A 689 -16.20 -42.76 -21.46
CA PRO A 689 -15.90 -41.74 -22.46
C PRO A 689 -17.10 -41.38 -23.33
N LEU A 690 -17.23 -40.09 -23.64
CA LEU A 690 -18.28 -39.56 -24.51
C LEU A 690 -17.99 -39.97 -25.96
N GLN A 691 -18.90 -40.72 -26.57
CA GLN A 691 -18.87 -41.06 -28.00
C GLN A 691 -19.92 -40.24 -28.73
N LEU A 692 -19.49 -39.32 -29.59
CA LEU A 692 -20.38 -38.60 -30.52
C LEU A 692 -20.30 -39.26 -31.90
N PRO A 693 -21.43 -39.70 -32.49
CA PRO A 693 -21.45 -40.31 -33.81
C PRO A 693 -21.37 -39.23 -34.91
N LEU A 694 -20.34 -39.28 -35.74
CA LEU A 694 -20.22 -38.47 -36.97
C LEU A 694 -20.67 -39.30 -38.16
N THR A 695 -21.85 -38.99 -38.71
CA THR A 695 -22.40 -39.68 -39.89
C THR A 695 -21.98 -38.96 -41.16
N MET A 696 -21.08 -39.56 -41.95
CA MET A 696 -20.70 -39.07 -43.28
C MET A 696 -21.24 -40.00 -44.37
N LYS A 697 -21.41 -39.52 -45.60
CA LYS A 697 -21.73 -40.40 -46.75
C LYS A 697 -20.44 -40.84 -47.43
N ASP A 698 -20.31 -42.13 -47.71
CA ASP A 698 -19.19 -42.63 -48.52
C ASP A 698 -19.30 -42.11 -49.97
N ALA A 699 -18.21 -41.48 -50.45
CA ALA A 699 -18.13 -40.86 -51.78
C ALA A 699 -18.20 -41.87 -52.95
N LYS A 700 -18.10 -43.18 -52.70
CA LYS A 700 -18.25 -44.23 -53.74
C LYS A 700 -19.57 -45.00 -53.71
N SER A 701 -20.22 -45.14 -52.56
CA SER A 701 -21.46 -45.93 -52.41
C SER A 701 -22.70 -45.16 -51.95
N GLY A 702 -22.54 -43.90 -51.50
CA GLY A 702 -23.65 -43.03 -51.07
C GLY A 702 -24.32 -43.41 -49.74
N GLN A 703 -23.93 -44.52 -49.11
CA GLN A 703 -24.49 -44.93 -47.81
C GLN A 703 -23.90 -44.14 -46.63
N PRO A 704 -24.68 -43.93 -45.55
CA PRO A 704 -24.19 -43.29 -44.34
C PRO A 704 -23.27 -44.22 -43.55
N VAL A 705 -22.06 -43.75 -43.27
CA VAL A 705 -21.05 -44.40 -42.42
C VAL A 705 -20.89 -43.57 -41.15
N THR A 706 -21.15 -44.18 -40.00
CA THR A 706 -21.01 -43.55 -38.68
C THR A 706 -19.62 -43.82 -38.11
N LEU A 707 -18.82 -42.77 -37.92
CA LEU A 707 -17.51 -42.84 -37.27
C LEU A 707 -17.61 -42.35 -35.82
N TYR A 708 -17.04 -43.14 -34.90
CA TYR A 708 -16.95 -42.79 -33.47
C TYR A 708 -15.59 -42.17 -33.16
N ILE A 709 -15.50 -40.84 -33.25
CA ILE A 709 -14.28 -40.13 -32.85
C ILE A 709 -14.24 -40.06 -31.32
N SER A 710 -13.19 -40.64 -30.73
CA SER A 710 -12.98 -40.64 -29.28
C SER A 710 -12.08 -39.47 -28.90
N TYR A 711 -12.66 -38.41 -28.33
CA TYR A 711 -11.88 -37.29 -27.78
C TYR A 711 -11.11 -37.74 -26.54
N PRO A 712 -9.77 -37.63 -26.51
CA PRO A 712 -9.02 -37.82 -25.27
C PRO A 712 -9.28 -36.64 -24.34
N ARG A 713 -9.77 -36.90 -23.13
CA ARG A 713 -9.63 -35.93 -22.03
C ARG A 713 -8.16 -35.59 -21.84
N PHE A 714 -7.86 -34.33 -21.59
CA PHE A 714 -6.57 -33.91 -21.08
C PHE A 714 -6.42 -34.51 -19.66
N GLU A 715 -5.42 -35.38 -19.49
CA GLU A 715 -4.92 -35.75 -18.17
C GLU A 715 -4.15 -34.55 -17.60
N GLU A 716 -4.05 -34.42 -16.27
CA GLU A 716 -3.22 -33.42 -15.59
C GLU A 716 -1.72 -33.74 -15.80
N ASP A 717 -1.24 -33.49 -17.02
CA ASP A 717 0.11 -33.76 -17.49
C ASP A 717 1.02 -32.62 -16.97
N SER A 718 1.51 -32.78 -15.73
CA SER A 718 2.40 -31.82 -15.07
C SER A 718 3.62 -31.47 -15.94
N LYS A 719 4.12 -30.23 -15.83
CA LYS A 719 5.25 -29.72 -16.62
C LYS A 719 6.51 -30.56 -16.36
N GLN A 720 6.88 -31.39 -17.31
CA GLN A 720 8.03 -32.30 -17.22
C GLN A 720 9.20 -31.81 -18.07
N VAL A 721 10.40 -31.76 -17.48
CA VAL A 721 11.64 -31.48 -18.22
C VAL A 721 12.09 -32.75 -18.94
N VAL A 722 12.34 -32.63 -20.25
CA VAL A 722 12.96 -33.70 -21.05
C VAL A 722 14.46 -33.45 -21.13
N THR A 723 15.24 -34.46 -20.75
CA THR A 723 16.70 -34.48 -20.92
C THR A 723 17.10 -35.61 -21.88
N ALA A 724 18.04 -35.30 -22.77
CA ALA A 724 18.57 -36.17 -23.80
C ALA A 724 20.10 -36.19 -23.68
N PRO A 725 20.69 -37.21 -23.01
CA PRO A 725 22.13 -37.28 -22.76
C PRO A 725 22.99 -37.29 -24.04
N ASP A 726 22.46 -37.84 -25.13
CA ASP A 726 23.16 -37.94 -26.43
C ASP A 726 23.08 -36.65 -27.27
N ALA A 727 22.30 -35.66 -26.83
CA ALA A 727 22.10 -34.36 -27.48
C ALA A 727 23.00 -33.28 -26.87
N ASN A 728 23.30 -32.23 -27.63
CA ASN A 728 24.01 -31.05 -27.13
C ASN A 728 23.29 -30.49 -25.88
N PRO A 729 24.05 -30.12 -24.83
CA PRO A 729 23.48 -29.48 -23.65
C PRO A 729 22.85 -28.13 -24.03
N PRO A 730 21.78 -27.71 -23.35
CA PRO A 730 21.22 -26.37 -23.52
C PRO A 730 22.15 -25.33 -22.86
N LEU A 731 21.97 -24.05 -23.18
CA LEU A 731 22.59 -22.97 -22.38
C LEU A 731 22.01 -23.02 -20.93
N PRO A 732 22.78 -22.63 -19.89
CA PRO A 732 22.47 -22.97 -18.49
C PRO A 732 21.09 -22.57 -17.95
N ILE A 733 20.42 -21.59 -18.56
CA ILE A 733 19.10 -21.08 -18.16
C ILE A 733 17.92 -21.75 -18.89
N PHE A 734 18.18 -22.64 -19.86
CA PHE A 734 17.14 -23.32 -20.65
C PHE A 734 17.16 -24.83 -20.43
N SER A 735 15.99 -25.46 -20.55
CA SER A 735 15.86 -26.92 -20.70
C SER A 735 16.01 -27.32 -22.18
N GLN A 736 16.34 -28.58 -22.49
CA GLN A 736 16.38 -29.06 -23.88
C GLN A 736 14.98 -29.13 -24.49
N ALA A 737 14.02 -29.68 -23.74
CA ALA A 737 12.60 -29.60 -24.07
C ALA A 737 11.73 -29.69 -22.80
N ILE A 738 10.49 -29.23 -22.92
CA ILE A 738 9.42 -29.37 -21.92
C ILE A 738 8.29 -30.20 -22.51
N LYS A 739 7.81 -31.21 -21.76
CA LYS A 739 6.55 -31.90 -22.03
C LYS A 739 5.46 -31.31 -21.13
N ALA A 740 4.34 -30.89 -21.73
CA ALA A 740 3.16 -30.39 -21.02
C ALA A 740 1.91 -30.55 -21.90
N ASN A 741 0.76 -30.90 -21.30
CA ASN A 741 -0.52 -31.11 -21.99
C ASN A 741 -0.39 -32.04 -23.23
N GLY A 742 0.47 -33.05 -23.14
CA GLY A 742 0.76 -33.98 -24.22
C GLY A 742 1.49 -33.40 -25.45
N PHE A 743 1.91 -32.14 -25.43
CA PHE A 743 2.85 -31.58 -26.39
C PHE A 743 4.28 -31.62 -25.82
N VAL A 744 5.26 -31.69 -26.71
CA VAL A 744 6.69 -31.50 -26.40
C VAL A 744 7.17 -30.26 -27.12
N TYR A 745 7.63 -29.28 -26.35
CA TYR A 745 8.19 -28.01 -26.79
C TYR A 745 9.72 -28.11 -26.75
N VAL A 746 10.37 -28.06 -27.91
CA VAL A 746 11.83 -28.12 -28.02
C VAL A 746 12.40 -26.70 -28.03
N SER A 747 13.40 -26.46 -27.19
CA SER A 747 14.08 -25.16 -27.10
C SER A 747 14.86 -24.81 -28.37
N GLY A 748 15.19 -23.54 -28.53
CA GLY A 748 15.86 -23.03 -29.72
C GLY A 748 17.20 -23.73 -29.99
N ASN A 749 17.29 -24.42 -31.13
CA ASN A 749 18.51 -25.13 -31.55
C ASN A 749 19.30 -24.31 -32.59
N ILE A 750 20.62 -24.32 -32.46
CA ILE A 750 21.60 -23.77 -33.41
C ILE A 750 22.51 -24.93 -33.85
N GLY A 751 23.06 -24.85 -35.06
CA GLY A 751 23.98 -25.85 -35.62
C GLY A 751 25.36 -25.86 -34.97
N SER A 752 25.44 -26.30 -33.72
CA SER A 752 26.67 -26.36 -32.93
C SER A 752 27.08 -27.80 -32.57
N LYS A 753 28.33 -27.96 -32.15
CA LYS A 753 28.84 -29.16 -31.47
C LYS A 753 29.32 -28.71 -30.09
N GLY A 754 28.51 -28.97 -29.07
CA GLY A 754 28.62 -28.24 -27.79
C GLY A 754 28.36 -26.74 -28.00
N PHE A 755 29.28 -25.88 -27.58
CA PHE A 755 29.14 -24.41 -27.68
C PHE A 755 29.76 -23.79 -28.95
N THR A 756 30.42 -24.58 -29.81
CA THR A 756 31.07 -24.09 -31.04
C THR A 756 30.20 -24.39 -32.26
N LEU A 757 30.02 -23.42 -33.17
CA LEU A 757 29.33 -23.63 -34.45
C LEU A 757 30.03 -24.69 -35.31
N VAL A 758 29.24 -25.42 -36.12
CA VAL A 758 29.77 -26.43 -37.04
C VAL A 758 30.27 -25.75 -38.32
N GLU A 759 31.53 -25.99 -38.68
CA GLU A 759 32.10 -25.53 -39.95
C GLU A 759 31.39 -26.17 -41.15
N GLY A 760 31.15 -25.38 -42.21
CA GLY A 760 30.41 -25.82 -43.41
C GLY A 760 29.18 -24.97 -43.77
N GLY A 761 28.92 -23.89 -43.03
CA GLY A 761 27.84 -22.93 -43.30
C GLY A 761 26.44 -23.50 -43.06
N VAL A 762 25.42 -22.83 -43.59
CA VAL A 762 24.00 -23.10 -43.25
C VAL A 762 23.59 -24.57 -43.44
N GLN A 763 24.14 -25.29 -44.42
CA GLN A 763 23.77 -26.68 -44.66
C GLN A 763 24.30 -27.61 -43.56
N ALA A 764 25.54 -27.41 -43.14
CA ALA A 764 26.15 -28.16 -42.03
C ALA A 764 25.48 -27.80 -40.70
N GLU A 765 25.23 -26.51 -40.47
CA GLU A 765 24.50 -26.03 -39.28
C GLU A 765 23.08 -26.59 -39.19
N THR A 766 22.32 -26.55 -40.29
CA THR A 766 20.94 -27.06 -40.36
C THR A 766 20.92 -28.55 -40.06
N ARG A 767 21.85 -29.32 -40.65
CA ARG A 767 21.94 -30.76 -40.41
C ARG A 767 22.26 -31.07 -38.94
N ALA A 768 23.25 -30.38 -38.36
CA ALA A 768 23.61 -30.54 -36.95
C ALA A 768 22.47 -30.18 -35.99
N ALA A 769 21.74 -29.08 -36.26
CA ALA A 769 20.58 -28.68 -35.47
C ALA A 769 19.44 -29.72 -35.57
N MET A 770 19.13 -30.20 -36.77
CA MET A 770 18.10 -31.21 -37.00
C MET A 770 18.45 -32.55 -36.35
N GLU A 771 19.70 -33.01 -36.45
CA GLU A 771 20.18 -34.21 -35.74
C GLU A 771 20.06 -34.08 -34.22
N ASN A 772 20.33 -32.89 -33.68
CA ASN A 772 20.16 -32.63 -32.25
C ASN A 772 18.69 -32.69 -31.83
N ILE A 773 17.81 -32.08 -32.62
CA ILE A 773 16.35 -32.10 -32.40
C ILE A 773 15.81 -33.54 -32.48
N ILE A 774 16.23 -34.35 -33.45
CA ILE A 774 15.85 -35.77 -33.57
C ILE A 774 16.17 -36.54 -32.27
N LYS A 775 17.34 -36.29 -31.65
CA LYS A 775 17.73 -36.91 -30.38
C LYS A 775 16.83 -36.47 -29.22
N VAL A 776 16.54 -35.17 -29.11
CA VAL A 776 15.63 -34.63 -28.08
C VAL A 776 14.21 -35.17 -28.24
N LEU A 777 13.70 -35.25 -29.47
CA LEU A 777 12.40 -35.85 -29.76
C LEU A 777 12.36 -37.34 -29.38
N LYS A 778 13.41 -38.09 -29.74
CA LYS A 778 13.54 -39.51 -29.36
C LYS A 778 13.54 -39.70 -27.83
N ALA A 779 14.24 -38.84 -27.08
CA ALA A 779 14.23 -38.86 -25.62
C ALA A 779 12.85 -38.53 -25.02
N SER A 780 12.10 -37.62 -25.65
CA SER A 780 10.70 -37.33 -25.26
C SER A 780 9.69 -38.44 -25.64
N GLY A 781 10.12 -39.47 -26.37
CA GLY A 781 9.27 -40.57 -26.83
C GLY A 781 8.47 -40.28 -28.09
N THR A 782 8.96 -39.41 -28.98
CA THR A 782 8.30 -39.06 -30.25
C THR A 782 9.30 -38.93 -31.42
N THR A 783 8.82 -38.59 -32.62
CA THR A 783 9.60 -38.55 -33.87
C THR A 783 9.26 -37.31 -34.71
N LEU A 784 10.05 -37.04 -35.76
CA LEU A 784 9.77 -35.96 -36.72
C LEU A 784 8.39 -36.09 -37.39
N ASP A 785 7.89 -37.31 -37.63
CA ASP A 785 6.54 -37.53 -38.14
C ASP A 785 5.44 -36.91 -37.26
N ASN A 786 5.68 -36.69 -35.97
CA ASN A 786 4.72 -36.10 -35.02
C ASN A 786 4.92 -34.59 -34.80
N VAL A 787 5.79 -33.93 -35.56
CA VAL A 787 5.94 -32.47 -35.58
C VAL A 787 4.69 -31.82 -36.15
N VAL A 788 4.18 -30.80 -35.46
CA VAL A 788 2.96 -30.06 -35.84
C VAL A 788 3.23 -28.59 -36.16
N LYS A 789 4.32 -28.01 -35.63
CA LYS A 789 4.76 -26.64 -35.90
C LYS A 789 6.29 -26.53 -35.79
N VAL A 790 6.88 -25.73 -36.69
CA VAL A 790 8.30 -25.40 -36.74
C VAL A 790 8.45 -23.91 -37.03
N ASN A 791 9.28 -23.21 -36.26
CA ASN A 791 9.66 -21.83 -36.55
C ASN A 791 11.17 -21.79 -36.85
N ILE A 792 11.54 -21.19 -37.98
CA ILE A 792 12.91 -21.11 -38.50
C ILE A 792 13.29 -19.64 -38.64
N TYR A 793 14.36 -19.23 -37.95
CA TYR A 793 14.93 -17.90 -38.11
C TYR A 793 16.28 -18.00 -38.82
N LEU A 794 16.42 -17.28 -39.94
CA LEU A 794 17.63 -17.18 -40.74
C LEU A 794 18.22 -15.78 -40.61
N THR A 795 19.56 -15.69 -40.59
CA THR A 795 20.29 -14.41 -40.56
C THR A 795 20.38 -13.76 -41.93
N ASN A 796 20.37 -14.53 -43.02
CA ASN A 796 20.30 -14.02 -44.39
C ASN A 796 19.36 -14.90 -45.23
N PHE A 797 18.09 -14.54 -45.31
CA PHE A 797 17.08 -15.31 -46.05
C PHE A 797 17.44 -15.53 -47.53
N ASP A 798 17.81 -14.45 -48.24
CA ASP A 798 18.09 -14.49 -49.69
C ASP A 798 19.21 -15.48 -50.05
N ARG A 799 20.23 -15.63 -49.19
CA ARG A 799 21.34 -16.57 -49.39
C ARG A 799 21.04 -17.97 -48.85
N ASP A 800 20.45 -18.05 -47.65
CA ASP A 800 20.47 -19.27 -46.85
C ASP A 800 19.19 -20.11 -46.97
N PHE A 801 18.07 -19.52 -47.42
CA PHE A 801 16.77 -20.20 -47.48
C PHE A 801 16.77 -21.42 -48.41
N VAL A 802 17.35 -21.31 -49.61
CA VAL A 802 17.40 -22.43 -50.56
C VAL A 802 18.25 -23.57 -50.00
N LEU A 803 19.45 -23.25 -49.53
CA LEU A 803 20.43 -24.20 -49.00
C LEU A 803 19.93 -24.94 -47.75
N MET A 804 19.19 -24.25 -46.88
CA MET A 804 18.52 -24.84 -45.70
C MET A 804 17.42 -25.83 -46.12
N ASN A 805 16.57 -25.45 -47.09
CA ASN A 805 15.49 -26.30 -47.57
C ASN A 805 15.99 -27.58 -48.29
N GLU A 806 17.14 -27.53 -48.96
CA GLU A 806 17.79 -28.75 -49.50
C GLU A 806 18.03 -29.80 -48.40
N VAL A 807 18.59 -29.38 -47.26
CA VAL A 807 18.83 -30.27 -46.11
C VAL A 807 17.51 -30.74 -45.47
N TYR A 808 16.48 -29.89 -45.45
CA TYR A 808 15.16 -30.25 -44.92
C TYR A 808 14.50 -31.36 -45.76
N LEU A 809 14.54 -31.23 -47.10
CA LEU A 809 14.03 -32.21 -48.06
C LEU A 809 14.80 -33.55 -48.00
N GLU A 810 16.12 -33.52 -47.82
CA GLU A 810 16.93 -34.72 -47.62
C GLU A 810 16.53 -35.52 -46.36
N LEU A 811 16.15 -34.83 -45.29
CA LEU A 811 15.82 -35.42 -43.99
C LEU A 811 14.37 -35.91 -43.89
N GLU A 812 13.42 -35.31 -44.61
CA GLU A 812 12.00 -35.68 -44.54
C GLU A 812 11.58 -36.86 -45.43
N LYS A 813 12.31 -37.16 -46.51
CA LYS A 813 12.07 -38.28 -47.48
C LYS A 813 10.60 -38.71 -47.65
N ARG A 814 9.81 -37.86 -48.31
CA ARG A 814 8.53 -38.25 -48.96
C ARG A 814 8.51 -37.75 -50.40
N ASP A 815 7.73 -38.40 -51.25
CA ASP A 815 7.77 -38.24 -52.71
C ASP A 815 7.59 -36.79 -53.18
N VAL A 816 8.63 -36.28 -53.86
CA VAL A 816 8.63 -34.96 -54.48
C VAL A 816 8.01 -35.04 -55.87
N LEU A 817 6.76 -34.61 -56.00
CA LEU A 817 6.22 -34.19 -57.28
C LEU A 817 6.86 -32.85 -57.66
N THR A 818 7.88 -32.91 -58.51
CA THR A 818 8.55 -31.72 -59.05
C THR A 818 7.58 -30.91 -59.92
N CYS A 819 7.57 -29.58 -59.74
CA CYS A 819 7.05 -28.65 -60.73
C CYS A 819 8.05 -27.48 -60.86
N PRO A 820 8.48 -27.11 -62.08
CA PRO A 820 9.56 -26.14 -62.27
C PRO A 820 9.02 -24.70 -62.28
N MET A 821 9.85 -23.74 -61.88
CA MET A 821 9.95 -22.40 -62.46
C MET A 821 11.17 -21.70 -61.84
N GLY A 822 12.08 -21.20 -62.68
CA GLY A 822 13.34 -20.62 -62.21
C GLY A 822 13.27 -19.11 -62.07
N LEU A 823 13.75 -18.58 -60.95
CA LEU A 823 14.26 -17.20 -60.87
C LEU A 823 15.77 -17.23 -60.64
N LYS A 824 16.54 -16.85 -61.67
CA LYS A 824 17.93 -16.43 -61.54
C LYS A 824 17.97 -14.91 -61.44
N SER A 825 18.21 -14.35 -60.26
CA SER A 825 18.58 -12.94 -60.14
C SER A 825 20.10 -12.76 -60.28
N ARG A 826 20.50 -11.84 -61.16
CA ARG A 826 21.89 -11.36 -61.30
C ARG A 826 21.97 -9.96 -60.67
N GLY A 827 23.02 -9.66 -59.90
CA GLY A 827 23.55 -8.28 -59.83
C GLY A 827 23.77 -7.64 -58.44
N LYS A 828 25.05 -7.58 -58.05
CA LYS A 828 25.77 -6.50 -57.31
C LYS A 828 25.12 -5.76 -56.11
N VAL A 829 25.53 -6.23 -54.91
CA VAL A 829 26.31 -5.52 -53.86
C VAL A 829 26.04 -4.03 -53.56
N LEU A 830 25.56 -3.78 -52.32
CA LEU A 830 26.11 -2.90 -51.25
C LEU A 830 25.44 -3.31 -49.89
N GLY A 831 25.88 -2.93 -48.69
CA GLY A 831 27.05 -2.12 -48.31
C GLY A 831 27.62 -2.27 -46.87
N ILE A 832 27.14 -3.23 -46.05
CA ILE A 832 27.59 -3.58 -44.66
C ILE A 832 27.08 -2.66 -43.53
N ASN A 833 26.40 -3.26 -42.52
CA ASN A 833 26.79 -3.09 -41.12
C ASN A 833 26.74 -4.46 -40.38
N GLN A 834 27.51 -4.62 -39.30
CA GLN A 834 28.21 -5.89 -39.02
C GLN A 834 27.48 -6.94 -38.15
N SER A 835 27.50 -8.20 -38.60
CA SER A 835 27.72 -9.40 -37.75
C SER A 835 27.97 -10.62 -38.64
N THR A 836 29.22 -10.99 -38.87
CA THR A 836 29.60 -12.23 -39.58
C THR A 836 29.57 -13.42 -38.62
N ASP A 837 28.40 -14.03 -38.46
CA ASP A 837 28.25 -15.32 -37.78
C ASP A 837 26.89 -15.93 -38.17
N THR A 838 26.88 -17.05 -38.90
CA THR A 838 25.63 -17.69 -39.32
C THR A 838 24.89 -18.27 -38.11
N LYS A 839 23.65 -17.82 -37.94
CA LYS A 839 22.79 -18.21 -36.81
C LYS A 839 21.43 -18.65 -37.35
N THR A 840 21.30 -19.94 -37.62
CA THR A 840 20.00 -20.58 -37.80
C THR A 840 19.44 -20.93 -36.43
N ARG A 841 18.21 -20.49 -36.12
CA ARG A 841 17.49 -20.89 -34.88
C ARG A 841 16.20 -21.63 -35.21
N LEU A 842 16.09 -22.86 -34.71
CA LEU A 842 14.95 -23.75 -34.94
C LEU A 842 14.18 -24.02 -33.64
N PHE A 843 12.85 -23.94 -33.69
CA PHE A 843 11.93 -24.34 -32.60
C PHE A 843 10.92 -25.36 -33.11
N PHE A 844 10.61 -26.39 -32.32
CA PHE A 844 9.72 -27.49 -32.71
C PHE A 844 8.64 -27.76 -31.64
N ILE A 845 7.41 -28.02 -32.09
CA ILE A 845 6.31 -28.53 -31.25
C ILE A 845 5.86 -29.89 -31.80
N THR A 846 5.76 -30.90 -30.93
CA THR A 846 5.40 -32.28 -31.32
C THR A 846 4.42 -32.94 -30.35
N ASN A 847 3.78 -34.03 -30.78
CA ASN A 847 2.80 -34.79 -29.99
C ASN A 847 3.42 -36.09 -29.41
N SER A 848 3.19 -36.39 -28.13
CA SER A 848 3.64 -37.63 -27.47
C SER A 848 2.50 -38.57 -27.05
N ARG A 849 2.52 -39.85 -27.47
CA ARG A 849 1.79 -40.98 -26.85
C ARG A 849 2.50 -42.33 -27.08
N ARG A 850 2.42 -43.25 -26.10
CA ARG A 850 2.88 -44.65 -26.18
C ARG A 850 1.81 -45.58 -26.79
N LYS A 851 2.28 -46.71 -27.33
CA LYS A 851 1.50 -47.83 -27.93
C LYS A 851 0.20 -48.19 -27.17
N ILE A 852 -0.94 -47.98 -27.82
CA ILE A 852 -2.05 -48.96 -27.90
C ILE A 852 -2.52 -48.99 -29.36
N VAL A 853 -2.76 -50.18 -29.91
CA VAL A 853 -3.09 -50.36 -31.34
C VAL A 853 -4.60 -50.23 -31.57
N MET A 854 -5.03 -49.12 -32.16
CA MET A 854 -6.08 -49.06 -33.18
C MET A 854 -6.06 -47.68 -33.85
N SER A 855 -6.38 -47.61 -35.14
CA SER A 855 -6.09 -46.46 -36.01
C SER A 855 -6.86 -45.20 -35.63
N ASN A 856 -6.15 -44.20 -35.09
CA ASN A 856 -6.61 -42.81 -34.99
C ASN A 856 -5.45 -41.88 -35.39
N VAL A 857 -5.75 -40.90 -36.25
CA VAL A 857 -4.75 -40.03 -36.89
C VAL A 857 -4.13 -39.06 -35.86
N ILE A 858 -2.80 -39.09 -35.73
CA ILE A 858 -2.06 -38.34 -34.68
C ILE A 858 -1.90 -36.85 -35.03
N LYS A 859 -1.81 -36.52 -36.32
CA LYS A 859 -1.87 -35.16 -36.87
C LYS A 859 -2.57 -35.19 -38.23
N GLN A 860 -3.47 -34.24 -38.48
CA GLN A 860 -4.24 -34.14 -39.73
C GLN A 860 -3.79 -32.91 -40.51
N LYS A 861 -3.48 -33.07 -41.80
CA LYS A 861 -3.19 -31.93 -42.69
C LYS A 861 -4.49 -31.27 -43.13
N VAL A 862 -4.55 -29.95 -43.01
CA VAL A 862 -5.61 -29.11 -43.59
C VAL A 862 -5.19 -28.70 -45.00
N PHE A 863 -6.15 -28.73 -45.91
CA PHE A 863 -6.00 -28.17 -47.25
C PHE A 863 -7.33 -27.53 -47.68
N SER A 864 -7.31 -26.23 -47.93
CA SER A 864 -8.39 -25.47 -48.54
C SER A 864 -8.04 -25.20 -50.01
N PRO A 865 -8.87 -25.66 -50.98
CA PRO A 865 -8.69 -25.33 -52.39
C PRO A 865 -9.07 -23.87 -52.71
N GLU A 866 -9.71 -23.16 -51.77
CA GLU A 866 -10.13 -21.76 -51.89
C GLU A 866 -9.06 -20.78 -51.40
N ALA A 867 -8.25 -21.20 -50.42
CA ALA A 867 -7.04 -20.51 -49.99
C ALA A 867 -5.94 -20.58 -51.07
N ASN A 868 -4.98 -19.66 -50.96
CA ASN A 868 -3.77 -19.67 -51.76
C ASN A 868 -2.92 -20.93 -51.48
N PRO A 869 -2.18 -21.44 -52.48
CA PRO A 869 -1.25 -22.53 -52.26
C PRO A 869 -0.14 -22.08 -51.30
N PRO A 870 0.29 -22.93 -50.35
CA PRO A 870 1.45 -22.65 -49.51
C PRO A 870 2.73 -22.76 -50.37
N LEU A 871 3.84 -22.19 -49.89
CA LEU A 871 5.16 -22.43 -50.52
C LEU A 871 5.50 -23.94 -50.50
N PRO A 872 6.33 -24.46 -51.43
CA PRO A 872 6.42 -25.91 -51.72
C PRO A 872 6.81 -26.83 -50.55
N VAL A 873 7.39 -26.29 -49.48
CA VAL A 873 7.83 -27.01 -48.27
C VAL A 873 6.84 -26.91 -47.10
N TYR A 874 5.70 -26.22 -47.26
CA TYR A 874 4.76 -25.95 -46.17
C TYR A 874 3.40 -26.66 -46.34
N SER A 875 2.70 -26.85 -45.21
CA SER A 875 1.28 -27.19 -45.19
C SER A 875 0.50 -25.97 -44.70
N GLN A 876 -0.69 -25.71 -45.28
CA GLN A 876 -1.52 -24.56 -44.91
C GLN A 876 -1.87 -24.54 -43.41
N ALA A 877 -2.29 -25.69 -42.86
CA ALA A 877 -2.37 -25.90 -41.42
C ALA A 877 -2.26 -27.38 -41.04
N ILE A 878 -1.97 -27.65 -39.76
CA ILE A 878 -2.00 -28.97 -39.13
C ILE A 878 -2.97 -28.94 -37.93
N ILE A 879 -3.85 -29.93 -37.84
CA ILE A 879 -4.69 -30.19 -36.66
C ILE A 879 -4.01 -31.26 -35.80
N SER A 880 -3.87 -31.00 -34.49
CA SER A 880 -3.53 -32.02 -33.50
C SER A 880 -4.01 -31.62 -32.10
N LYS A 881 -4.56 -32.59 -31.35
CA LYS A 881 -5.04 -32.40 -29.96
C LYS A 881 -5.99 -31.21 -29.74
N GLY A 882 -6.91 -30.97 -30.67
CA GLY A 882 -7.88 -29.87 -30.58
C GLY A 882 -7.32 -28.50 -30.98
N PHE A 883 -6.04 -28.39 -31.35
CA PHE A 883 -5.43 -27.18 -31.87
C PHE A 883 -5.25 -27.25 -33.38
N VAL A 884 -5.42 -26.09 -34.04
CA VAL A 884 -5.14 -25.85 -35.45
C VAL A 884 -3.93 -24.92 -35.52
N PHE A 885 -2.81 -25.42 -36.06
CA PHE A 885 -1.59 -24.63 -36.28
C PHE A 885 -1.56 -24.19 -37.74
N VAL A 886 -1.81 -22.91 -38.00
CA VAL A 886 -1.79 -22.31 -39.34
C VAL A 886 -0.39 -21.80 -39.64
N CYS A 887 0.10 -22.02 -40.87
CA CYS A 887 1.41 -21.51 -41.30
C CYS A 887 1.41 -19.98 -41.42
N GLY A 888 2.59 -19.40 -41.67
CA GLY A 888 2.68 -18.00 -42.09
C GLY A 888 1.89 -17.75 -43.38
N ASN A 889 1.12 -16.66 -43.38
CA ASN A 889 0.32 -16.19 -44.50
C ASN A 889 0.83 -14.82 -44.93
N VAL A 890 1.10 -14.69 -46.23
CA VAL A 890 1.55 -13.47 -46.91
C VAL A 890 0.47 -13.04 -47.91
N GLY A 891 0.32 -11.73 -48.13
CA GLY A 891 -0.69 -11.16 -49.01
C GLY A 891 -0.40 -11.31 -50.50
N HIS A 892 -0.47 -12.54 -51.04
CA HIS A 892 -0.24 -12.85 -52.46
C HIS A 892 -1.45 -13.45 -53.19
N ASP A 893 -1.38 -13.53 -54.51
CA ASP A 893 -2.34 -14.21 -55.38
C ASP A 893 -1.99 -15.71 -55.55
N ARG A 894 -2.77 -16.45 -56.36
CA ARG A 894 -2.51 -17.88 -56.65
C ARG A 894 -1.23 -18.14 -57.45
N ASN A 895 -0.63 -17.11 -58.05
CA ASN A 895 0.60 -17.17 -58.84
C ASN A 895 1.84 -16.74 -58.03
N LEU A 896 1.69 -16.54 -56.72
CA LEU A 896 2.72 -16.02 -55.80
C LEU A 896 3.14 -14.56 -56.08
N LYS A 897 2.29 -13.76 -56.73
CA LYS A 897 2.48 -12.30 -56.85
C LYS A 897 1.83 -11.60 -55.65
N LEU A 898 2.57 -10.72 -54.97
CA LEU A 898 2.03 -9.86 -53.91
C LEU A 898 0.94 -8.92 -54.46
N TYR A 899 -0.07 -8.62 -53.64
CA TYR A 899 -1.07 -7.61 -53.99
C TYR A 899 -0.47 -6.20 -53.89
N GLU A 900 -0.70 -5.38 -54.90
CA GLU A 900 -0.24 -4.00 -54.96
C GLU A 900 -1.10 -3.11 -54.03
N GLY A 901 -0.46 -2.26 -53.22
CA GLY A 901 -1.12 -1.39 -52.24
C GLY A 901 -0.48 -1.35 -50.84
N GLY A 902 0.67 -2.01 -50.65
CA GLY A 902 1.46 -1.91 -49.42
C GLY A 902 0.84 -2.63 -48.22
N ILE A 903 1.34 -2.29 -47.02
CA ILE A 903 1.06 -3.01 -45.77
C ILE A 903 -0.42 -3.30 -45.52
N LYS A 904 -1.32 -2.35 -45.79
CA LYS A 904 -2.76 -2.49 -45.51
C LYS A 904 -3.41 -3.57 -46.39
N VAL A 905 -3.06 -3.59 -47.67
CA VAL A 905 -3.61 -4.56 -48.63
C VAL A 905 -3.03 -5.95 -48.37
N GLU A 906 -1.73 -6.05 -48.10
CA GLU A 906 -1.09 -7.33 -47.75
C GLU A 906 -1.64 -7.91 -46.44
N THR A 907 -1.83 -7.08 -45.41
CA THR A 907 -2.44 -7.49 -44.12
C THR A 907 -3.84 -8.07 -44.33
N ARG A 908 -4.68 -7.37 -45.10
CA ARG A 908 -6.04 -7.83 -45.41
C ARG A 908 -6.04 -9.17 -46.15
N ALA A 909 -5.20 -9.29 -47.18
CA ALA A 909 -5.08 -10.51 -47.96
C ALA A 909 -4.57 -11.70 -47.14
N ALA A 910 -3.62 -11.49 -46.23
CA ALA A 910 -3.13 -12.53 -45.32
C ALA A 910 -4.23 -13.02 -44.35
N LEU A 911 -5.01 -12.10 -43.77
CA LEU A 911 -6.11 -12.44 -42.85
C LEU A 911 -7.29 -13.14 -43.56
N GLU A 912 -7.65 -12.72 -44.77
CA GLU A 912 -8.65 -13.43 -45.59
C GLU A 912 -8.17 -14.83 -46.00
N ASN A 913 -6.89 -15.02 -46.28
CA ASN A 913 -6.35 -16.35 -46.58
C ASN A 913 -6.37 -17.26 -45.34
N MET A 914 -5.95 -16.72 -44.20
CA MET A 914 -6.01 -17.40 -42.89
C MET A 914 -7.45 -17.82 -42.54
N LYS A 915 -8.44 -16.94 -42.75
CA LYS A 915 -9.87 -17.24 -42.54
C LYS A 915 -10.32 -18.46 -43.35
N LYS A 916 -9.98 -18.54 -44.64
CA LYS A 916 -10.30 -19.71 -45.50
C LYS A 916 -9.64 -21.01 -45.03
N ILE A 917 -8.43 -20.93 -44.48
CA ILE A 917 -7.72 -22.10 -43.93
C ILE A 917 -8.40 -22.56 -42.63
N LEU A 918 -8.76 -21.63 -41.73
CA LEU A 918 -9.46 -21.93 -40.48
C LEU A 918 -10.85 -22.54 -40.73
N THR A 919 -11.62 -21.99 -41.69
CA THR A 919 -12.91 -22.57 -42.10
C THR A 919 -12.75 -23.99 -42.63
N ALA A 920 -11.75 -24.26 -43.47
CA ALA A 920 -11.45 -25.62 -43.95
C ALA A 920 -10.94 -26.57 -42.84
N ALA A 921 -10.41 -26.03 -41.75
CA ALA A 921 -10.05 -26.78 -40.55
C ALA A 921 -11.24 -27.07 -39.61
N GLY A 922 -12.42 -26.49 -39.87
CA GLY A 922 -13.60 -26.61 -39.01
C GLY A 922 -13.64 -25.61 -37.84
N THR A 923 -12.99 -24.45 -37.99
CA THR A 923 -12.97 -23.38 -36.97
C THR A 923 -13.04 -21.98 -37.60
N SER A 924 -12.91 -20.91 -36.81
CA SER A 924 -13.04 -19.51 -37.22
C SER A 924 -11.90 -18.64 -36.67
N LEU A 925 -11.85 -17.36 -37.09
CA LEU A 925 -10.93 -16.36 -36.52
C LEU A 925 -11.22 -16.07 -35.04
N GLU A 926 -12.45 -16.25 -34.58
CA GLU A 926 -12.87 -16.04 -33.18
C GLU A 926 -12.22 -17.05 -32.23
N ASN A 927 -11.95 -18.26 -32.73
CA ASN A 927 -11.30 -19.33 -31.98
C ASN A 927 -9.75 -19.27 -32.06
N VAL A 928 -9.18 -18.20 -32.63
CA VAL A 928 -7.73 -17.98 -32.62
C VAL A 928 -7.30 -17.59 -31.20
N VAL A 929 -6.37 -18.35 -30.62
CA VAL A 929 -5.86 -18.11 -29.26
C VAL A 929 -4.49 -17.41 -29.26
N LYS A 930 -3.73 -17.53 -30.35
CA LYS A 930 -2.44 -16.84 -30.52
C LYS A 930 -2.20 -16.42 -31.97
N VAL A 931 -1.64 -15.23 -32.16
CA VAL A 931 -1.15 -14.71 -33.45
C VAL A 931 0.31 -14.23 -33.31
N ASN A 932 1.16 -14.58 -34.28
CA ASN A 932 2.46 -13.94 -34.47
C ASN A 932 2.45 -13.17 -35.79
N ILE A 933 2.93 -11.92 -35.75
CA ILE A 933 3.03 -11.00 -36.89
C ILE A 933 4.49 -10.67 -37.11
N PHE A 934 4.97 -10.83 -38.33
CA PHE A 934 6.31 -10.46 -38.76
C PHE A 934 6.18 -9.32 -39.78
N MET A 935 6.90 -8.23 -39.59
CA MET A 935 6.85 -7.06 -40.47
C MET A 935 8.24 -6.73 -41.03
N ALA A 936 8.30 -6.29 -42.29
CA ALA A 936 9.55 -5.80 -42.89
C ALA A 936 9.94 -4.41 -42.35
N ASN A 937 8.95 -3.55 -42.07
CA ASN A 937 9.13 -2.24 -41.44
C ASN A 937 8.12 -2.04 -40.30
N LEU A 938 8.57 -1.69 -39.09
CA LEU A 938 7.69 -1.33 -37.97
C LEU A 938 7.15 0.10 -38.02
N ASP A 939 7.68 1.00 -38.86
CA ASP A 939 7.07 2.33 -39.05
C ASP A 939 5.62 2.21 -39.60
N GLU A 940 5.36 1.11 -40.33
CA GLU A 940 4.03 0.76 -40.86
C GLU A 940 3.11 0.07 -39.82
N PHE A 941 3.53 -0.04 -38.55
CA PHE A 941 2.80 -0.80 -37.52
C PHE A 941 1.38 -0.28 -37.27
N GLN A 942 1.18 1.05 -37.26
CA GLN A 942 -0.17 1.62 -37.09
C GLN A 942 -1.08 1.26 -38.26
N ALA A 943 -0.58 1.38 -39.49
CA ALA A 943 -1.30 1.04 -40.70
C ALA A 943 -1.72 -0.44 -40.76
N MET A 944 -0.85 -1.36 -40.30
CA MET A 944 -1.18 -2.78 -40.13
C MET A 944 -2.25 -3.00 -39.06
N ASN A 945 -2.12 -2.32 -37.90
CA ASN A 945 -3.06 -2.47 -36.78
C ASN A 945 -4.49 -2.04 -37.12
N GLU A 946 -4.68 -0.98 -37.92
CA GLU A 946 -6.00 -0.56 -38.40
C GLU A 946 -6.74 -1.72 -39.07
N ILE A 947 -6.10 -2.36 -40.05
CA ILE A 947 -6.69 -3.50 -40.76
C ILE A 947 -6.85 -4.70 -39.83
N TYR A 948 -5.86 -4.99 -38.98
CA TYR A 948 -5.92 -6.09 -38.03
C TYR A 948 -7.11 -5.99 -37.07
N ALA A 949 -7.47 -4.78 -36.65
CA ALA A 949 -8.57 -4.54 -35.72
C ALA A 949 -9.96 -4.88 -36.32
N GLU A 950 -10.10 -4.89 -37.64
CA GLU A 950 -11.36 -5.29 -38.31
C GLU A 950 -11.64 -6.81 -38.22
N TYR A 951 -10.61 -7.64 -37.98
CA TYR A 951 -10.70 -9.10 -38.10
C TYR A 951 -10.83 -9.86 -36.78
N PHE A 952 -10.63 -9.19 -35.64
CA PHE A 952 -10.65 -9.81 -34.31
C PHE A 952 -11.54 -9.00 -33.36
N ASN A 953 -12.26 -9.66 -32.46
CA ASN A 953 -13.01 -8.98 -31.42
C ASN A 953 -12.05 -8.23 -30.48
N MET A 954 -12.28 -6.93 -30.27
CA MET A 954 -11.43 -6.11 -29.42
C MET A 954 -11.57 -6.43 -27.92
N ASP A 955 -12.68 -7.04 -27.50
CA ASP A 955 -12.91 -7.44 -26.10
C ASP A 955 -12.25 -8.79 -25.75
N ALA A 956 -11.94 -9.60 -26.77
CA ALA A 956 -11.38 -10.95 -26.64
C ALA A 956 -10.28 -11.19 -27.69
N LYS A 957 -9.24 -10.34 -27.67
CA LYS A 957 -8.12 -10.41 -28.64
C LYS A 957 -7.27 -11.67 -28.41
N PRO A 958 -6.78 -12.34 -29.48
CA PRO A 958 -5.80 -13.41 -29.34
C PRO A 958 -4.49 -12.90 -28.72
N ALA A 959 -3.77 -13.76 -28.01
CA ALA A 959 -2.44 -13.43 -27.51
C ALA A 959 -1.51 -13.11 -28.70
N ARG A 960 -0.96 -11.89 -28.75
CA ARG A 960 -0.28 -11.37 -29.95
C ARG A 960 1.20 -11.10 -29.71
N THR A 961 2.03 -11.45 -30.69
CA THR A 961 3.43 -11.01 -30.77
C THR A 961 3.66 -10.36 -32.13
N CYS A 962 4.25 -9.17 -32.18
CA CYS A 962 4.63 -8.50 -33.41
C CYS A 962 6.12 -8.14 -33.36
N VAL A 963 6.88 -8.42 -34.42
CA VAL A 963 8.32 -8.16 -34.50
C VAL A 963 8.72 -7.69 -35.90
N GLN A 964 9.75 -6.84 -35.98
CA GLN A 964 10.43 -6.59 -37.25
C GLN A 964 11.31 -7.79 -37.63
N VAL A 965 11.39 -8.08 -38.92
CA VAL A 965 12.33 -9.05 -39.50
C VAL A 965 13.10 -8.41 -40.65
N ALA A 966 14.32 -8.89 -40.91
CA ALA A 966 15.19 -8.28 -41.93
C ALA A 966 14.63 -8.38 -43.36
N VAL A 967 13.88 -9.45 -43.67
CA VAL A 967 13.18 -9.67 -44.94
C VAL A 967 12.17 -10.81 -44.77
N LEU A 968 11.07 -10.75 -45.52
CA LEU A 968 10.02 -11.78 -45.57
C LEU A 968 10.05 -12.56 -46.90
N PRO A 969 9.44 -13.76 -46.95
CA PRO A 969 9.20 -14.47 -48.22
C PRO A 969 8.53 -13.55 -49.26
N LEU A 970 8.92 -13.70 -50.53
CA LEU A 970 8.47 -12.85 -51.65
C LEU A 970 8.81 -11.36 -51.53
N LYS A 971 9.55 -10.93 -50.50
CA LYS A 971 9.75 -9.52 -50.10
C LYS A 971 8.46 -8.80 -49.69
N ALA A 972 7.55 -9.54 -49.05
CA ALA A 972 6.33 -9.00 -48.45
C ALA A 972 6.60 -7.94 -47.39
N ALA A 973 5.61 -7.09 -47.13
CA ALA A 973 5.59 -6.15 -46.03
C ALA A 973 5.18 -6.82 -44.70
N VAL A 974 4.31 -7.85 -44.75
CA VAL A 974 3.81 -8.58 -43.57
C VAL A 974 3.61 -10.09 -43.80
N GLU A 975 3.89 -10.88 -42.76
CA GLU A 975 3.52 -12.29 -42.66
C GLU A 975 2.83 -12.56 -41.31
N ILE A 976 1.72 -13.30 -41.33
CA ILE A 976 0.90 -13.58 -40.14
C ILE A 976 0.70 -15.10 -39.99
N GLU A 977 1.06 -15.66 -38.85
CA GLU A 977 0.73 -17.04 -38.47
C GLU A 977 -0.17 -17.07 -37.22
N CYS A 978 -0.95 -18.14 -37.04
CA CYS A 978 -1.81 -18.28 -35.86
C CYS A 978 -1.94 -19.71 -35.34
N THR A 979 -2.35 -19.81 -34.08
CA THR A 979 -2.85 -21.04 -33.47
C THR A 979 -4.30 -20.80 -33.04
N ALA A 980 -5.21 -21.67 -33.49
CA ALA A 980 -6.62 -21.67 -33.08
C ALA A 980 -6.98 -22.96 -32.35
N VAL A 981 -8.11 -22.95 -31.65
CA VAL A 981 -8.76 -24.17 -31.13
C VAL A 981 -9.87 -24.64 -32.06
N LEU A 982 -10.17 -25.93 -32.03
CA LEU A 982 -11.42 -26.45 -32.56
C LEU A 982 -12.55 -26.23 -31.54
N PRO A 983 -13.76 -25.85 -31.98
CA PRO A 983 -14.93 -25.82 -31.10
C PRO A 983 -15.24 -27.23 -30.56
N VAL A 984 -15.73 -27.31 -29.32
CA VAL A 984 -15.99 -28.54 -28.55
C VAL A 984 -17.39 -29.07 -28.79
#